data_AF-A0A9W4TUJ8-F1
#
_entry.id   AF-A0A9W4TUJ8-F1
#
_cell.length_a   1.000
_cell.length_b   1.000
_cell.length_c   1.000
_cell.angle_alpha   90.00
_cell.angle_beta   90.00
_cell.angle_gamma   90.00
#
_symmetry.space_group_name_H-M   'P 1'
#
loop_
_entity.id
_entity.type
_entity.pdbx_description
1 polymer ?
#
loop_
_entity_poly.entity_id
_entity_poly.type
_entity_poly.pdbx_seq_one_letter_code
_entity_poly.pdbx_strand_id
1 'polypeptide(L)'
;MSGDISGTSNQSNNHGSTNDQQEDINIPSNVSTPLVQSENASEIQQFKPQQQLVTPPATSQPNNTTTSTESTSLLRRIPSTTSTNYTEDNYDSMSISTKIVNLAKRPSFIWISCLGIIAIIIFNLTFLPRTSLARDYRRWHDIHLTKSDVERDFLQLTSVYDSDNDNDNDNNKNNNKRGKKKKKKKEVNIKDSINSFLLNLTDLQNEYNLVASDNLKLTNYIQSNFKKMGLKTETTTYSIHDSKPISSSLKLLNKDETVYQPKLFENNFKTPSYFLNGHNGSVINEYVYVNEGLPKDYNLLKKKNIEIKDKIFIISNDLDNKNNITIGEKLKLAELNGASGILTYYQLNSNLNQDTNLNSVISRDFNNFNISIPAIPVSEKIIKPILETLRNDEEFENWSFHPRTNSNFKLEITTIFKNDSSKLTNIIGTIKGIMNDGDIIVGTNRDSYTNNNPLSGHVIMLEIIRSFNLLVKLGWKPLRNIKFVSWDGSNMDSLGLKMYSNISSNFKKPILSYINIDQDAIIGSHFQITANSIFNHVLKKTTKFIPFKNDSFTLFQYWNKQDNLTIENNLGLPLLFSTDSLVFQHHLNTPIINVKFSNDQKRDNSIYLPNSNYYNYNWLLKQPGIDDELDLHATLIRYLGLLVISLSEHEVVDYKTEPYFKQAEQYYKDFLTCEGDNLSSWSNNTIPNYLIYKSSIFQDLDTNEPVKFDQIVQQLSNFLNETTYQSKIFDDWNINVENGLIKDYPWYLYYKKLQHFAQFKVSNYKLLHFEKDLKLNDKDYIYLNLNEDGSSTTGNELFYDSIIFNTPDLKNNEEFFKDRFLKSTFGNLYKAIDDENFEMSVKWIVLIYEKIKNLEYKMT
;
A
#
# COMPACT_ATOMS: atom_id res chain seq x y z
N MET A 1 1.85 -61.45 9.69
CA MET A 1 2.00 -62.82 9.15
C MET A 1 2.69 -62.70 7.80
N SER A 2 3.88 -63.32 7.69
CA SER A 2 4.74 -63.57 6.51
C SER A 2 5.11 -62.37 5.63
N GLY A 3 6.38 -62.00 5.42
CA GLY A 3 7.64 -62.65 5.76
C GLY A 3 8.74 -62.11 4.83
N ASP A 4 9.91 -61.87 5.41
CA ASP A 4 11.16 -61.41 4.79
C ASP A 4 11.66 -62.31 3.64
N ILE A 5 12.60 -61.80 2.83
CA ILE A 5 13.98 -62.32 2.75
C ILE A 5 14.86 -61.40 1.87
N SER A 6 16.06 -61.16 2.39
CA SER A 6 17.19 -60.37 1.94
C SER A 6 18.30 -61.22 1.28
N GLY A 7 19.30 -60.54 0.67
CA GLY A 7 20.67 -61.08 0.44
C GLY A 7 21.20 -60.80 -0.99
N THR A 8 22.03 -59.78 -1.28
CA THR A 8 23.47 -59.51 -1.00
C THR A 8 24.49 -60.10 -1.98
N SER A 9 25.28 -59.23 -2.64
CA SER A 9 26.74 -59.35 -2.92
C SER A 9 27.23 -58.10 -3.69
N ASN A 10 28.01 -57.17 -3.11
CA ASN A 10 29.48 -57.11 -2.93
C ASN A 10 30.35 -56.91 -4.19
N GLN A 11 31.15 -55.82 -4.18
CA GLN A 11 32.55 -55.61 -4.69
C GLN A 11 32.70 -54.15 -5.23
N SER A 12 33.43 -53.22 -4.60
CA SER A 12 34.88 -53.06 -4.35
C SER A 12 35.55 -52.07 -5.33
N ASN A 13 36.14 -50.97 -4.80
CA ASN A 13 37.37 -50.26 -5.24
C ASN A 13 37.41 -48.88 -4.52
N ASN A 14 38.19 -48.64 -3.45
CA ASN A 14 39.64 -48.46 -3.25
C ASN A 14 40.29 -47.15 -3.78
N HIS A 15 41.06 -46.54 -2.85
CA HIS A 15 42.08 -45.47 -2.93
C HIS A 15 41.63 -44.02 -3.11
N GLY A 16 42.19 -43.00 -2.43
CA GLY A 16 43.33 -42.91 -1.51
C GLY A 16 43.87 -41.45 -1.50
N SER A 17 44.19 -40.97 -0.30
CA SER A 17 44.79 -39.68 0.14
C SER A 17 45.74 -38.89 -0.79
N THR A 18 45.82 -37.57 -0.56
CA THR A 18 47.10 -36.84 -0.29
C THR A 18 46.88 -35.48 0.39
N ASN A 19 47.71 -35.22 1.42
CA ASN A 19 48.04 -33.92 2.03
C ASN A 19 48.85 -33.05 1.06
N ASP A 20 48.86 -31.72 1.27
CA ASP A 20 50.01 -30.80 1.18
C ASP A 20 49.51 -29.40 1.60
N GLN A 21 49.96 -28.77 2.69
CA GLN A 21 51.26 -28.15 3.06
C GLN A 21 51.12 -26.63 3.14
N GLN A 22 51.64 -26.10 4.25
CA GLN A 22 51.75 -24.70 4.64
C GLN A 22 52.80 -23.97 3.80
N GLU A 23 52.59 -22.67 3.55
CA GLU A 23 53.71 -21.70 3.49
C GLU A 23 53.30 -20.39 4.16
N ASP A 24 54.03 -20.06 5.23
CA ASP A 24 54.14 -18.77 5.89
C ASP A 24 54.99 -17.81 5.06
N ILE A 25 54.62 -16.51 4.97
CA ILE A 25 55.60 -15.42 4.77
C ILE A 25 55.26 -14.21 5.64
N ASN A 26 56.33 -13.70 6.24
CA ASN A 26 56.50 -12.70 7.30
C ASN A 26 56.05 -11.24 7.02
N ILE A 27 55.74 -10.59 8.15
CA ILE A 27 55.70 -9.17 8.58
C ILE A 27 57.02 -8.43 8.13
N PRO A 28 57.14 -7.08 7.90
CA PRO A 28 56.87 -6.09 8.96
C PRO A 28 56.58 -4.58 8.69
N SER A 29 55.86 -4.02 9.69
CA SER A 29 56.07 -2.80 10.51
C SER A 29 56.29 -1.36 9.95
N ASN A 30 55.82 -0.43 10.81
CA ASN A 30 56.11 1.01 10.97
C ASN A 30 55.29 1.96 10.06
N VAL A 31 54.58 2.99 10.58
CA VAL A 31 55.15 4.18 11.22
C VAL A 31 54.10 4.89 12.11
N SER A 32 54.62 5.45 13.19
CA SER A 32 54.06 6.25 14.27
C SER A 32 53.52 7.64 13.90
N THR A 33 52.45 8.05 14.60
CA THR A 33 52.13 9.33 15.30
C THR A 33 53.03 10.58 15.09
N PRO A 34 52.51 11.84 15.18
CA PRO A 34 52.03 12.35 16.48
C PRO A 34 50.89 13.39 16.53
N LEU A 35 50.36 13.49 17.76
CA LEU A 35 49.54 14.54 18.35
C LEU A 35 50.18 15.93 18.26
N VAL A 36 49.33 16.96 18.14
CA VAL A 36 49.58 18.30 18.71
C VAL A 36 48.25 18.85 19.25
N GLN A 37 48.24 19.17 20.55
CA GLN A 37 47.29 20.07 21.21
C GLN A 37 47.83 21.51 21.16
N SER A 38 46.96 22.51 21.02
CA SER A 38 47.11 23.80 21.70
C SER A 38 45.79 24.57 21.75
N GLU A 39 45.61 25.26 22.87
CA GLU A 39 44.41 25.90 23.39
C GLU A 39 44.10 27.32 22.84
N ASN A 40 42.91 27.79 23.25
CA ASN A 40 42.52 29.16 23.63
C ASN A 40 41.85 30.12 22.63
N ALA A 41 40.55 30.32 22.89
CA ALA A 41 39.84 31.58 23.18
C ALA A 41 39.94 32.76 22.20
N SER A 42 38.79 33.23 21.68
CA SER A 42 38.05 34.41 22.18
C SER A 42 36.98 34.91 21.19
N GLU A 43 35.97 35.56 21.77
CA GLU A 43 34.74 36.12 21.20
C GLU A 43 34.95 37.12 20.04
N ILE A 44 33.90 37.34 19.23
CA ILE A 44 33.21 38.65 19.01
C ILE A 44 32.46 38.72 17.65
N GLN A 45 31.20 39.17 17.77
CA GLN A 45 30.32 39.92 16.84
C GLN A 45 29.52 39.25 15.69
N GLN A 46 28.21 39.31 15.95
CA GLN A 46 27.09 39.46 15.02
C GLN A 46 27.37 40.44 13.86
N PHE A 47 27.00 40.06 12.64
CA PHE A 47 26.64 41.01 11.58
C PHE A 47 25.37 40.57 10.83
N LYS A 48 24.44 41.52 10.72
CA LYS A 48 23.18 41.45 9.98
C LYS A 48 23.42 41.31 8.46
N PRO A 49 22.48 40.71 7.71
CA PRO A 49 22.55 40.68 6.25
C PRO A 49 21.97 41.99 5.66
N GLN A 50 22.78 42.72 4.88
CA GLN A 50 22.26 43.72 3.95
C GLN A 50 22.18 43.13 2.54
N GLN A 51 20.98 43.19 1.99
CA GLN A 51 20.66 42.88 0.60
C GLN A 51 21.27 43.96 -0.31
N GLN A 52 21.97 43.53 -1.37
CA GLN A 52 22.16 44.36 -2.56
C GLN A 52 21.74 43.55 -3.78
N LEU A 53 20.63 43.99 -4.39
CA LEU A 53 20.26 43.67 -5.75
C LEU A 53 21.30 44.27 -6.70
N VAL A 54 21.78 43.47 -7.65
CA VAL A 54 22.48 43.98 -8.84
C VAL A 54 21.79 43.40 -10.07
N THR A 55 21.02 44.26 -10.75
CA THR A 55 20.58 44.08 -12.13
C THR A 55 21.68 44.55 -13.10
N PRO A 56 21.87 43.89 -14.25
CA PRO A 56 22.87 44.27 -15.25
C PRO A 56 22.36 45.40 -16.17
N PRO A 57 23.25 46.28 -16.70
CA PRO A 57 22.84 47.29 -17.66
C PRO A 57 22.84 46.73 -19.09
N ALA A 58 21.75 47.00 -19.80
CA ALA A 58 21.64 46.90 -21.24
C ALA A 58 21.94 48.25 -21.87
N THR A 59 22.67 48.29 -22.99
CA THR A 59 22.56 49.40 -23.96
C THR A 59 23.07 49.02 -25.35
N SER A 60 22.17 49.13 -26.32
CA SER A 60 22.39 49.30 -27.77
C SER A 60 21.05 49.78 -28.32
N GLN A 61 20.83 50.80 -29.14
CA GLN A 61 21.61 51.82 -29.84
C GLN A 61 20.68 53.06 -30.01
N PRO A 62 21.15 54.15 -30.62
CA PRO A 62 20.32 54.71 -31.69
C PRO A 62 21.10 55.10 -32.97
N ASN A 63 20.29 55.26 -34.01
CA ASN A 63 20.62 55.51 -35.42
C ASN A 63 21.16 56.91 -35.73
N ASN A 64 21.85 56.95 -36.87
CA ASN A 64 22.41 58.09 -37.61
C ASN A 64 21.44 59.25 -37.90
N THR A 65 21.98 60.48 -37.91
CA THR A 65 21.73 61.48 -38.97
C THR A 65 22.80 62.61 -38.97
N THR A 66 23.49 62.73 -40.11
CA THR A 66 23.90 63.94 -40.86
C THR A 66 24.57 65.16 -40.21
N THR A 67 25.77 65.50 -40.76
CA THR A 67 26.33 66.83 -41.13
C THR A 67 26.46 67.90 -40.02
N SER A 68 27.54 68.66 -39.84
CA SER A 68 28.58 69.21 -40.71
C SER A 68 29.69 69.84 -39.85
N THR A 69 30.87 70.08 -40.44
CA THR A 69 31.88 71.13 -40.08
C THR A 69 32.41 71.12 -38.63
N GLU A 70 33.70 70.97 -38.34
CA GLU A 70 34.78 71.86 -38.76
C GLU A 70 36.12 71.25 -38.30
N SER A 71 37.11 71.31 -39.17
CA SER A 71 38.48 70.85 -38.95
C SER A 71 39.28 71.88 -38.15
N THR A 72 39.93 71.45 -37.06
CA THR A 72 41.15 72.13 -36.57
C THR A 72 42.30 71.14 -36.42
N SER A 73 43.37 71.53 -37.09
CA SER A 73 44.66 70.87 -37.27
C SER A 73 45.49 70.85 -36.00
N LEU A 74 46.15 69.72 -35.72
CA LEU A 74 47.45 69.73 -35.04
C LEU A 74 48.45 68.84 -35.79
N LEU A 75 49.33 69.56 -36.48
CA LEU A 75 50.56 69.10 -37.11
C LEU A 75 51.49 68.41 -36.10
N ARG A 76 52.09 67.28 -36.50
CA ARG A 76 53.42 66.90 -36.01
C ARG A 76 54.29 66.37 -37.16
N ARG A 77 55.14 67.28 -37.62
CA ARG A 77 56.48 67.16 -38.22
C ARG A 77 56.89 65.82 -38.87
N ILE A 78 57.07 65.91 -40.19
CA ILE A 78 57.93 65.06 -41.03
C ILE A 78 59.39 65.56 -40.92
N PRO A 79 60.42 64.70 -40.92
CA PRO A 79 61.74 65.06 -41.39
C PRO A 79 61.88 64.81 -42.90
N SER A 80 62.33 65.83 -43.60
CA SER A 80 62.67 65.85 -45.02
C SER A 80 63.77 64.85 -45.38
N THR A 81 63.63 64.16 -46.52
CA THR A 81 64.76 63.92 -47.44
C THR A 81 64.26 63.67 -48.85
N THR A 82 65.02 64.27 -49.76
CA THR A 82 64.89 64.46 -51.19
C THR A 82 64.63 63.20 -52.02
N SER A 83 63.78 63.40 -53.03
CA SER A 83 63.52 62.51 -54.17
C SER A 83 64.79 62.19 -54.96
N THR A 84 65.00 60.91 -55.22
CA THR A 84 65.74 60.44 -56.40
C THR A 84 64.89 59.44 -57.17
N ASN A 85 65.06 59.51 -58.48
CA ASN A 85 64.23 58.98 -59.54
C ASN A 85 64.23 57.45 -59.68
N TYR A 86 63.07 56.94 -60.12
CA TYR A 86 62.81 55.75 -60.94
C TYR A 86 63.71 54.51 -60.80
N THR A 87 63.08 53.40 -60.44
CA THR A 87 63.18 52.14 -61.19
C THR A 87 61.90 51.34 -60.97
N GLU A 88 61.27 50.95 -62.08
CA GLU A 88 60.20 49.96 -62.13
C GLU A 88 60.72 48.65 -61.56
N ASP A 89 60.00 48.07 -60.60
CA ASP A 89 60.12 46.65 -60.30
C ASP A 89 58.77 46.07 -59.87
N ASN A 90 58.26 45.20 -60.76
CA ASN A 90 57.36 44.08 -60.55
C ASN A 90 56.22 44.22 -59.52
N TYR A 91 55.03 44.51 -60.04
CA TYR A 91 53.78 44.05 -59.46
C TYR A 91 53.70 42.53 -59.53
N ASP A 92 54.17 41.85 -58.50
CA ASP A 92 53.76 40.48 -58.22
C ASP A 92 52.33 40.56 -57.67
N SER A 93 51.34 40.56 -58.57
CA SER A 93 49.92 40.45 -58.23
C SER A 93 49.61 39.03 -57.78
N MET A 94 50.24 38.60 -56.68
CA MET A 94 49.88 37.34 -56.03
C MET A 94 48.47 37.50 -55.49
N SER A 95 47.53 36.75 -56.09
CA SER A 95 46.11 36.86 -55.81
C SER A 95 45.85 36.76 -54.30
N ILE A 96 44.82 37.46 -53.81
CA ILE A 96 44.44 37.45 -52.40
C ILE A 96 44.30 36.00 -51.88
N SER A 97 43.89 35.06 -52.73
CA SER A 97 43.78 33.64 -52.37
C SER A 97 45.15 33.01 -52.04
N THR A 98 46.19 33.31 -52.82
CA THR A 98 47.56 32.82 -52.58
C THR A 98 48.20 33.42 -51.32
N LYS A 99 47.89 34.67 -50.95
CA LYS A 99 48.29 35.25 -49.66
C LYS A 99 47.58 34.60 -48.47
N ILE A 100 46.28 34.31 -48.61
CA ILE A 100 45.49 33.60 -47.58
C ILE A 100 46.00 32.16 -47.40
N VAL A 101 46.32 31.45 -48.48
CA VAL A 101 46.87 30.08 -48.42
C VAL A 101 48.25 30.06 -47.75
N ASN A 102 49.11 31.05 -48.00
CA ASN A 102 50.40 31.16 -47.33
C ASN A 102 50.30 31.62 -45.87
N LEU A 103 49.28 32.40 -45.50
CA LEU A 103 48.95 32.69 -44.10
C LEU A 103 48.42 31.46 -43.37
N ALA A 104 47.55 30.67 -44.01
CA ALA A 104 46.94 29.47 -43.45
C ALA A 104 47.96 28.35 -43.17
N LYS A 105 49.10 28.35 -43.88
CA LYS A 105 50.22 27.43 -43.65
C LYS A 105 51.12 27.81 -42.47
N ARG A 106 50.97 29.00 -41.88
CA ARG A 106 51.77 29.41 -40.72
C ARG A 106 51.26 28.73 -39.45
N PRO A 107 52.12 28.11 -38.64
CA PRO A 107 51.71 27.48 -37.38
C PRO A 107 51.00 28.47 -36.43
N SER A 108 51.34 29.76 -36.51
CA SER A 108 50.69 30.83 -35.74
C SER A 108 49.24 31.10 -36.16
N PHE A 109 48.86 30.93 -37.44
CA PHE A 109 47.48 31.10 -37.89
C PHE A 109 46.59 29.97 -37.37
N ILE A 110 47.09 28.73 -37.41
CA ILE A 110 46.42 27.56 -36.82
C ILE A 110 46.21 27.78 -35.32
N TRP A 111 47.21 28.31 -34.62
CA TRP A 111 47.10 28.64 -33.18
C TRP A 111 46.01 29.69 -32.90
N ILE A 112 45.92 30.74 -33.72
CA ILE A 112 44.89 31.79 -33.59
C ILE A 112 43.50 31.24 -33.90
N SER A 113 43.36 30.39 -34.92
CA SER A 113 42.09 29.71 -35.22
C SER A 113 41.66 28.76 -34.09
N CYS A 114 42.60 27.99 -33.52
CA CYS A 114 42.34 27.16 -32.35
C CYS A 114 41.92 28.01 -31.14
N LEU A 115 42.59 29.13 -30.88
CA LEU A 115 42.27 30.04 -29.77
C LEU A 115 40.88 30.70 -29.98
N GLY A 116 40.54 31.07 -31.21
CA GLY A 116 39.21 31.55 -31.57
C GLY A 116 38.11 30.50 -31.37
N ILE A 117 38.36 29.24 -31.76
CA ILE A 117 37.44 28.12 -31.50
C ILE A 117 37.30 27.88 -30.00
N ILE A 118 38.40 27.90 -29.24
CA ILE A 118 38.39 27.77 -27.78
C ILE A 118 37.59 28.90 -27.14
N ALA A 119 37.77 30.15 -27.60
CA ALA A 119 37.01 31.30 -27.10
C ALA A 119 35.50 31.17 -27.40
N ILE A 120 35.13 30.69 -28.59
CA ILE A 120 33.73 30.40 -28.94
C ILE A 120 33.16 29.28 -28.07
N ILE A 121 33.93 28.23 -27.81
CA ILE A 121 33.52 27.13 -26.92
C ILE A 121 33.34 27.65 -25.49
N ILE A 122 34.30 28.40 -24.95
CA ILE A 122 34.20 28.99 -23.61
C ILE A 122 33.00 29.93 -23.52
N PHE A 123 32.78 30.79 -24.53
CA PHE A 123 31.63 31.68 -24.58
C PHE A 123 30.32 30.88 -24.55
N ASN A 124 30.16 29.88 -25.41
CA ASN A 124 28.95 29.03 -25.40
C ASN A 124 28.79 28.26 -24.09
N LEU A 125 29.88 27.77 -23.49
CA LEU A 125 29.84 27.12 -22.19
C LEU A 125 29.42 28.10 -21.08
N THR A 126 29.91 29.34 -21.08
CA THR A 126 29.52 30.34 -20.07
C THR A 126 28.04 30.70 -20.10
N PHE A 127 27.39 30.63 -21.28
CA PHE A 127 25.96 30.89 -21.46
C PHE A 127 25.09 29.63 -21.48
N LEU A 128 25.67 28.46 -21.23
CA LEU A 128 24.90 27.22 -21.18
C LEU A 128 23.90 27.31 -20.01
N PRO A 129 22.61 27.02 -20.24
CA PRO A 129 21.58 27.20 -19.23
C PRO A 129 21.91 26.35 -18.00
N ARG A 130 21.79 26.94 -16.81
CA ARG A 130 21.90 26.19 -15.55
C ARG A 130 20.79 25.17 -15.52
N THR A 131 21.12 23.93 -15.19
CA THR A 131 20.17 22.82 -15.14
C THR A 131 20.35 22.02 -13.87
N SER A 132 19.25 21.45 -13.37
CA SER A 132 19.25 20.49 -12.29
C SER A 132 19.42 19.06 -12.82
N LEU A 133 19.89 18.16 -11.96
CA LEU A 133 20.08 16.76 -12.34
C LEU A 133 18.73 16.10 -12.66
N ALA A 134 17.70 16.40 -11.87
CA ALA A 134 16.33 15.95 -12.11
C ALA A 134 15.82 16.35 -13.50
N ARG A 135 16.05 17.60 -13.91
CA ARG A 135 15.62 18.12 -15.21
C ARG A 135 16.42 17.50 -16.36
N ASP A 136 17.72 17.34 -16.19
CA ASP A 136 18.58 16.69 -17.20
C ASP A 136 18.16 15.23 -17.41
N TYR A 137 17.91 14.51 -16.32
CA TYR A 137 17.46 13.11 -16.36
C TYR A 137 16.10 12.98 -17.05
N ARG A 138 15.11 13.82 -16.71
CA ARG A 138 13.81 13.86 -17.39
C ARG A 138 13.95 14.17 -18.90
N ARG A 139 14.82 15.11 -19.27
CA ARG A 139 15.09 15.46 -20.69
C ARG A 139 15.71 14.30 -21.47
N TRP A 140 16.61 13.53 -20.89
CA TRP A 140 17.18 12.34 -21.54
C TRP A 140 16.14 11.27 -21.86
N HIS A 141 15.00 11.29 -21.17
CA HIS A 141 13.87 10.40 -21.41
C HIS A 141 12.71 11.07 -22.18
N ASP A 142 12.96 12.23 -22.79
CA ASP A 142 11.98 13.04 -23.53
C ASP A 142 10.76 13.46 -22.70
N ILE A 143 10.91 13.64 -21.39
CA ILE A 143 9.83 14.09 -20.50
C ILE A 143 9.81 15.61 -20.46
N HIS A 144 8.70 16.17 -20.91
CA HIS A 144 8.50 17.63 -21.03
C HIS A 144 7.55 18.17 -19.96
N LEU A 145 6.66 17.32 -19.44
CA LEU A 145 5.71 17.69 -18.39
C LEU A 145 6.41 17.72 -17.04
N THR A 146 6.18 18.79 -16.28
CA THR A 146 6.60 18.86 -14.88
C THR A 146 5.63 18.08 -14.00
N LYS A 147 6.05 17.73 -12.77
CA LYS A 147 5.16 17.13 -11.77
C LYS A 147 3.85 17.93 -11.62
N SER A 148 3.95 19.26 -11.49
CA SER A 148 2.78 20.13 -11.36
C SER A 148 1.91 20.16 -12.60
N ASP A 149 2.48 20.02 -13.81
CA ASP A 149 1.69 19.88 -15.04
C ASP A 149 0.92 18.56 -15.03
N VAL A 150 1.56 17.44 -14.67
CA VAL A 150 0.90 16.13 -14.58
C VAL A 150 -0.23 16.14 -13.56
N GLU A 151 0.01 16.68 -12.36
CA GLU A 151 -1.01 16.80 -11.30
C GLU A 151 -2.19 17.68 -11.75
N ARG A 152 -1.91 18.84 -12.35
CA ARG A 152 -2.94 19.76 -12.87
C ARG A 152 -3.74 19.10 -13.99
N ASP A 153 -3.06 18.54 -14.98
CA ASP A 153 -3.70 17.94 -16.16
C ASP A 153 -4.55 16.72 -15.72
N PHE A 154 -4.09 15.94 -14.75
CA PHE A 154 -4.88 14.84 -14.17
C PHE A 154 -6.15 15.35 -13.49
N LEU A 155 -6.05 16.37 -12.64
CA LEU A 155 -7.21 16.97 -11.97
C LEU A 155 -8.18 17.61 -12.96
N GLN A 156 -7.66 18.22 -14.04
CA GLN A 156 -8.50 18.76 -15.11
C GLN A 156 -9.25 17.66 -15.87
N LEU A 157 -8.56 16.58 -16.24
CA LEU A 157 -9.17 15.42 -16.92
C LEU A 157 -10.24 14.72 -16.08
N THR A 158 -10.18 14.86 -14.76
CA THR A 158 -11.09 14.24 -13.79
C THR A 158 -12.07 15.25 -13.16
N SER A 159 -12.00 16.52 -13.56
CA SER A 159 -12.89 17.59 -13.06
C SER A 159 -14.33 17.43 -13.61
N VAL A 160 -15.33 17.88 -12.83
CA VAL A 160 -16.77 17.80 -13.17
C VAL A 160 -17.20 18.93 -14.12
N TYR A 161 -16.32 19.50 -14.94
CA TYR A 161 -16.72 20.65 -15.75
C TYR A 161 -17.74 20.22 -16.83
N ASP A 162 -19.01 20.44 -16.54
CA ASP A 162 -20.08 20.42 -17.54
C ASP A 162 -19.79 21.55 -18.52
N SER A 163 -19.35 21.19 -19.72
CA SER A 163 -19.19 22.13 -20.83
C SER A 163 -20.52 22.72 -21.33
N ASP A 164 -21.63 22.46 -20.65
CA ASP A 164 -22.98 22.82 -21.08
C ASP A 164 -23.45 24.19 -20.55
N ASN A 165 -22.70 24.83 -19.64
CA ASN A 165 -22.97 26.20 -19.17
C ASN A 165 -22.40 27.32 -20.08
N ASP A 166 -21.80 26.98 -21.21
CA ASP A 166 -21.42 27.94 -22.27
C ASP A 166 -22.57 28.19 -23.28
N ASN A 167 -23.83 27.99 -22.87
CA ASN A 167 -24.99 28.41 -23.67
C ASN A 167 -25.49 29.80 -23.24
N ASP A 168 -25.24 30.75 -24.14
CA ASP A 168 -26.08 31.90 -24.43
C ASP A 168 -26.17 33.03 -23.39
N ASN A 169 -25.10 33.83 -23.32
CA ASN A 169 -25.23 35.27 -23.07
C ASN A 169 -24.52 36.15 -24.13
N ASP A 170 -24.24 35.61 -25.32
CA ASP A 170 -23.82 36.41 -26.48
C ASP A 170 -25.01 36.77 -27.36
N ASN A 171 -25.88 37.64 -26.84
CA ASN A 171 -26.77 38.47 -27.64
C ASN A 171 -25.96 39.53 -28.40
N ASN A 172 -25.12 39.11 -29.34
CA ASN A 172 -24.55 40.01 -30.33
C ASN A 172 -24.68 39.42 -31.73
N LYS A 173 -25.84 39.69 -32.34
CA LYS A 173 -26.02 39.68 -33.79
C LYS A 173 -24.98 40.63 -34.38
N ASN A 174 -23.99 40.10 -35.09
CA ASN A 174 -23.71 40.43 -36.49
C ASN A 174 -22.31 39.96 -36.92
N ASN A 175 -22.30 39.19 -38.01
CA ASN A 175 -21.35 39.21 -39.13
C ASN A 175 -20.71 37.86 -39.47
N ASN A 176 -21.31 37.24 -40.49
CA ASN A 176 -20.71 36.51 -41.60
C ASN A 176 -19.17 36.33 -41.57
N LYS A 177 -18.70 35.18 -41.08
CA LYS A 177 -17.56 34.48 -41.68
C LYS A 177 -17.77 32.97 -41.63
N ARG A 178 -17.78 32.35 -42.82
CA ARG A 178 -17.68 30.90 -43.04
C ARG A 178 -16.35 30.40 -42.46
N GLY A 179 -16.39 29.89 -41.24
CA GLY A 179 -15.33 29.09 -40.63
C GLY A 179 -15.79 27.64 -40.49
N LYS A 180 -14.98 26.69 -40.97
CA LYS A 180 -15.21 25.25 -40.82
C LYS A 180 -15.42 24.90 -39.34
N LYS A 181 -16.65 24.52 -38.94
CA LYS A 181 -16.93 23.90 -37.64
C LYS A 181 -16.17 22.57 -37.56
N LYS A 182 -14.96 22.57 -36.98
CA LYS A 182 -14.37 21.35 -36.43
C LYS A 182 -15.35 20.83 -35.38
N LYS A 183 -15.93 19.65 -35.60
CA LYS A 183 -16.65 18.91 -34.56
C LYS A 183 -15.68 18.74 -33.38
N LYS A 184 -15.79 19.56 -32.33
CA LYS A 184 -15.17 19.26 -31.03
C LYS A 184 -15.76 17.92 -30.60
N LYS A 185 -14.90 16.92 -30.44
CA LYS A 185 -15.27 15.60 -29.91
C LYS A 185 -15.83 15.87 -28.51
N LYS A 186 -17.08 15.50 -28.24
CA LYS A 186 -17.68 15.65 -26.91
C LYS A 186 -16.76 14.92 -25.92
N GLU A 187 -16.09 15.66 -25.04
CA GLU A 187 -15.29 15.05 -23.98
C GLU A 187 -16.27 14.31 -23.06
N VAL A 188 -15.96 13.05 -22.78
CA VAL A 188 -16.83 12.20 -21.96
C VAL A 188 -16.68 12.67 -20.51
N ASN A 189 -17.78 13.09 -19.88
CA ASN A 189 -17.81 13.45 -18.48
C ASN A 189 -17.37 12.22 -17.64
N ILE A 190 -16.55 12.44 -16.61
CA ILE A 190 -16.09 11.37 -15.72
C ILE A 190 -17.25 10.61 -15.09
N LYS A 191 -18.33 11.30 -14.71
CA LYS A 191 -19.53 10.69 -14.12
C LYS A 191 -20.22 9.73 -15.12
N ASP A 192 -20.30 10.12 -16.39
CA ASP A 192 -20.83 9.24 -17.45
C ASP A 192 -19.96 7.99 -17.63
N SER A 193 -18.62 8.15 -17.56
CA SER A 193 -17.68 7.04 -17.66
C SER A 193 -17.86 6.06 -16.49
N ILE A 194 -17.89 6.57 -15.26
CA ILE A 194 -18.15 5.82 -14.02
C ILE A 194 -19.46 5.06 -14.14
N ASN A 195 -20.55 5.75 -14.50
CA ASN A 195 -21.86 5.14 -14.65
C ASN A 195 -21.86 4.02 -15.70
N SER A 196 -21.19 4.24 -16.84
CA SER A 196 -21.08 3.22 -17.89
C SER A 196 -20.31 1.99 -17.42
N PHE A 197 -19.25 2.16 -16.64
CA PHE A 197 -18.47 1.05 -16.09
C PHE A 197 -19.28 0.28 -15.05
N LEU A 198 -19.95 0.99 -14.13
CA LEU A 198 -20.84 0.38 -13.15
C LEU A 198 -21.92 -0.48 -13.81
N LEU A 199 -22.62 0.05 -14.82
CA LEU A 199 -23.63 -0.70 -15.57
C LEU A 199 -23.03 -1.93 -16.27
N ASN A 200 -21.95 -1.74 -17.04
CA ASN A 200 -21.32 -2.84 -17.78
C ASN A 200 -20.80 -3.95 -16.84
N LEU A 201 -20.19 -3.61 -15.71
CA LEU A 201 -19.67 -4.59 -14.76
C LEU A 201 -20.80 -5.34 -14.06
N THR A 202 -21.87 -4.64 -13.69
CA THR A 202 -23.09 -5.26 -13.11
C THR A 202 -23.72 -6.22 -14.12
N ASP A 203 -23.89 -5.81 -15.38
CA ASP A 203 -24.49 -6.65 -16.43
C ASP A 203 -23.65 -7.91 -16.76
N LEU A 204 -22.34 -7.84 -16.55
CA LEU A 204 -21.44 -8.98 -16.76
C LEU A 204 -21.53 -10.02 -15.63
N GLN A 205 -22.07 -9.67 -14.46
CA GLN A 205 -22.28 -10.58 -13.34
C GLN A 205 -23.59 -11.37 -13.48
N ASN A 206 -23.69 -12.31 -14.42
CA ASN A 206 -24.90 -13.13 -14.55
C ASN A 206 -24.92 -14.37 -13.64
N GLU A 207 -23.74 -14.83 -13.22
CA GLU A 207 -23.52 -15.99 -12.35
C GLU A 207 -22.62 -15.59 -11.18
N TYR A 208 -22.60 -16.39 -10.10
CA TYR A 208 -21.68 -16.13 -8.98
C TYR A 208 -20.23 -16.18 -9.51
N ASN A 209 -19.37 -15.31 -8.99
CA ASN A 209 -18.04 -15.06 -9.55
C ASN A 209 -16.97 -15.30 -8.49
N LEU A 210 -16.84 -16.52 -7.98
CA LEU A 210 -15.86 -16.83 -6.94
C LEU A 210 -14.44 -16.88 -7.50
N VAL A 211 -14.29 -17.31 -8.76
CA VAL A 211 -13.02 -17.38 -9.48
C VAL A 211 -13.19 -17.05 -10.96
N ALA A 212 -12.10 -16.69 -11.65
CA ALA A 212 -12.13 -16.30 -13.07
C ALA A 212 -12.83 -17.31 -13.99
N SER A 213 -12.70 -18.61 -13.71
CA SER A 213 -13.37 -19.65 -14.50
C SER A 213 -14.89 -19.60 -14.43
N ASP A 214 -15.47 -19.01 -13.38
CA ASP A 214 -16.92 -18.83 -13.25
C ASP A 214 -17.40 -17.72 -14.18
N ASN A 215 -16.59 -16.67 -14.39
CA ASN A 215 -16.93 -15.55 -15.25
C ASN A 215 -15.79 -15.13 -16.19
N LEU A 216 -15.58 -15.95 -17.23
CA LEU A 216 -14.60 -15.66 -18.28
C LEU A 216 -14.92 -14.37 -19.06
N LYS A 217 -16.20 -13.99 -19.16
CA LYS A 217 -16.60 -12.74 -19.85
C LYS A 217 -16.08 -11.51 -19.10
N LEU A 218 -16.27 -11.47 -17.79
CA LEU A 218 -15.74 -10.42 -16.94
C LEU A 218 -14.21 -10.39 -16.97
N THR A 219 -13.56 -11.55 -16.87
CA THR A 219 -12.09 -11.67 -16.94
C THR A 219 -11.54 -11.12 -18.26
N ASN A 220 -12.15 -11.51 -19.39
CA ASN A 220 -11.77 -11.01 -20.71
C ASN A 220 -12.07 -9.51 -20.88
N TYR A 221 -13.16 -9.01 -20.29
CA TYR A 221 -13.51 -7.59 -20.31
C TYR A 221 -12.44 -6.75 -19.61
N ILE A 222 -12.00 -7.13 -18.41
CA ILE A 222 -10.93 -6.43 -17.67
C ILE A 222 -9.61 -6.49 -18.45
N GLN A 223 -9.21 -7.67 -18.91
CA GLN A 223 -7.98 -7.84 -19.69
C GLN A 223 -7.98 -6.98 -20.97
N SER A 224 -9.12 -6.93 -21.66
CA SER A 224 -9.28 -6.17 -22.90
C SER A 224 -9.23 -4.66 -22.64
N ASN A 225 -9.84 -4.18 -21.54
CA ASN A 225 -9.76 -2.78 -21.16
C ASN A 225 -8.33 -2.35 -20.81
N PHE A 226 -7.57 -3.16 -20.06
CA PHE A 226 -6.17 -2.87 -19.75
C PHE A 226 -5.34 -2.70 -21.04
N LYS A 227 -5.49 -3.63 -22.00
CA LYS A 227 -4.80 -3.57 -23.30
C LYS A 227 -5.25 -2.34 -24.11
N LYS A 228 -6.57 -2.09 -24.20
CA LYS A 228 -7.14 -0.94 -24.94
C LYS A 228 -6.68 0.40 -24.36
N MET A 229 -6.44 0.45 -23.06
CA MET A 229 -5.93 1.62 -22.36
C MET A 229 -4.40 1.73 -22.40
N GLY A 230 -3.71 0.92 -23.21
CA GLY A 230 -2.27 1.08 -23.48
C GLY A 230 -1.34 0.51 -22.42
N LEU A 231 -1.86 -0.27 -21.45
CA LEU A 231 -1.02 -0.95 -20.47
C LEU A 231 -0.29 -2.14 -21.10
N LYS A 232 0.92 -2.43 -20.62
CA LYS A 232 1.56 -3.73 -20.88
C LYS A 232 0.86 -4.77 -20.02
N THR A 233 -0.07 -5.52 -20.61
CA THR A 233 -0.92 -6.48 -19.90
C THR A 233 -0.39 -7.90 -19.94
N GLU A 234 -0.24 -8.51 -18.77
CA GLU A 234 0.16 -9.89 -18.55
C GLU A 234 -0.93 -10.61 -17.72
N THR A 235 -1.13 -11.90 -17.95
CA THR A 235 -2.11 -12.72 -17.22
C THR A 235 -1.42 -13.97 -16.70
N THR A 236 -1.65 -14.29 -15.42
CA THR A 236 -1.14 -15.52 -14.81
C THR A 236 -2.32 -16.37 -14.38
N THR A 237 -2.32 -17.64 -14.78
CA THR A 237 -3.42 -18.57 -14.54
C THR A 237 -2.93 -19.79 -13.78
N TYR A 238 -3.65 -20.19 -12.74
CA TYR A 238 -3.34 -21.32 -11.87
C TYR A 238 -4.53 -22.27 -11.83
N SER A 239 -4.26 -23.58 -11.78
CA SER A 239 -5.31 -24.58 -11.56
C SER A 239 -5.46 -24.79 -10.06
N ILE A 240 -6.68 -24.71 -9.55
CA ILE A 240 -6.98 -24.84 -8.13
C ILE A 240 -8.09 -25.88 -7.92
N HIS A 241 -8.16 -26.40 -6.70
CA HIS A 241 -9.29 -27.20 -6.23
C HIS A 241 -10.13 -26.33 -5.32
N ASP A 242 -11.40 -26.15 -5.66
CA ASP A 242 -12.33 -25.30 -4.93
C ASP A 242 -13.64 -26.04 -4.61
N SER A 243 -14.34 -25.55 -3.60
CA SER A 243 -15.62 -26.11 -3.14
C SER A 243 -16.75 -25.14 -3.49
N LYS A 244 -17.47 -25.42 -4.58
CA LYS A 244 -18.55 -24.56 -5.07
C LYS A 244 -19.84 -24.83 -4.34
N PRO A 245 -20.55 -23.80 -3.83
CA PRO A 245 -21.83 -23.98 -3.16
C PRO A 245 -22.90 -24.43 -4.16
N ILE A 246 -23.56 -25.56 -3.90
CA ILE A 246 -24.70 -26.04 -4.70
C ILE A 246 -26.01 -25.57 -4.07
N SER A 247 -26.21 -25.91 -2.79
CA SER A 247 -27.47 -25.63 -2.11
C SER A 247 -27.34 -25.74 -0.60
N SER A 248 -28.17 -24.97 0.10
CA SER A 248 -28.39 -25.09 1.53
C SER A 248 -29.89 -25.26 1.80
N SER A 249 -30.25 -26.03 2.83
CA SER A 249 -31.63 -26.20 3.25
C SER A 249 -31.78 -26.07 4.76
N LEU A 250 -32.91 -25.51 5.18
CA LEU A 250 -33.32 -25.34 6.56
C LEU A 250 -34.76 -25.86 6.70
N LYS A 251 -35.02 -26.70 7.70
CA LYS A 251 -36.38 -27.10 8.08
C LYS A 251 -36.55 -27.02 9.59
N LEU A 252 -37.73 -26.58 10.02
CA LEU A 252 -38.21 -26.71 11.39
C LEU A 252 -39.11 -27.93 11.47
N LEU A 253 -38.77 -28.84 12.37
CA LEU A 253 -39.50 -30.07 12.63
C LEU A 253 -40.24 -29.94 13.96
N ASN A 254 -41.50 -30.36 14.02
CA ASN A 254 -42.27 -30.54 15.26
C ASN A 254 -42.60 -32.02 15.39
N LYS A 255 -42.04 -32.71 16.39
CA LYS A 255 -42.17 -34.18 16.55
C LYS A 255 -41.93 -34.93 15.22
N ASP A 256 -40.85 -34.55 14.54
CA ASP A 256 -40.37 -35.09 13.26
C ASP A 256 -41.23 -34.74 12.02
N GLU A 257 -42.30 -33.96 12.14
CA GLU A 257 -43.05 -33.40 11.01
C GLU A 257 -42.53 -32.02 10.61
N THR A 258 -42.31 -31.79 9.31
CA THR A 258 -41.86 -30.48 8.81
C THR A 258 -43.00 -29.46 8.91
N VAL A 259 -42.81 -28.43 9.74
CA VAL A 259 -43.79 -27.35 9.94
C VAL A 259 -43.38 -26.04 9.25
N TYR A 260 -42.10 -25.85 8.97
CA TYR A 260 -41.60 -24.69 8.26
C TYR A 260 -40.36 -25.04 7.43
N GLN A 261 -40.38 -24.68 6.14
CA GLN A 261 -39.27 -24.90 5.20
C GLN A 261 -39.11 -23.68 4.29
N PRO A 262 -38.27 -22.71 4.66
CA PRO A 262 -38.03 -21.51 3.86
C PRO A 262 -37.13 -21.81 2.65
N LYS A 263 -37.26 -20.95 1.63
CA LYS A 263 -36.28 -20.88 0.54
C LYS A 263 -35.10 -20.03 0.99
N LEU A 264 -33.89 -20.56 0.91
CA LEU A 264 -32.66 -19.86 1.31
C LEU A 264 -32.02 -19.10 0.15
N PHE A 265 -32.84 -18.26 -0.49
CA PHE A 265 -32.44 -17.39 -1.59
C PHE A 265 -32.97 -15.98 -1.33
N GLU A 266 -32.21 -14.97 -1.74
CA GLU A 266 -32.71 -13.60 -1.78
C GLU A 266 -33.74 -13.44 -2.90
N ASN A 267 -34.71 -12.54 -2.71
CA ASN A 267 -35.77 -12.32 -3.71
C ASN A 267 -35.17 -11.94 -5.07
N ASN A 268 -35.59 -12.63 -6.13
CA ASN A 268 -35.14 -12.43 -7.52
C ASN A 268 -33.69 -12.87 -7.83
N PHE A 269 -32.96 -13.42 -6.86
CA PHE A 269 -31.60 -13.90 -7.05
C PHE A 269 -31.52 -15.43 -6.94
N LYS A 270 -30.58 -16.03 -7.67
CA LYS A 270 -30.33 -17.48 -7.67
C LYS A 270 -29.13 -17.89 -6.82
N THR A 271 -28.47 -16.92 -6.19
CA THR A 271 -27.29 -17.15 -5.35
C THR A 271 -27.72 -17.88 -4.07
N PRO A 272 -27.25 -19.13 -3.84
CA PRO A 272 -27.61 -19.86 -2.63
C PRO A 272 -27.12 -19.13 -1.38
N SER A 273 -27.70 -19.45 -0.23
CA SER A 273 -27.10 -19.12 1.06
C SER A 273 -25.91 -20.05 1.34
N TYR A 274 -24.74 -19.50 1.61
CA TYR A 274 -23.55 -20.27 1.96
C TYR A 274 -22.49 -19.38 2.64
N PHE A 275 -21.57 -20.01 3.36
CA PHE A 275 -20.25 -19.46 3.64
C PHE A 275 -19.23 -20.14 2.72
N LEU A 276 -18.29 -19.36 2.18
CA LEU A 276 -17.18 -19.92 1.41
C LEU A 276 -16.32 -20.79 2.35
N ASN A 277 -15.75 -21.87 1.80
CA ASN A 277 -15.10 -22.94 2.57
C ASN A 277 -16.01 -23.63 3.60
N GLY A 278 -17.32 -23.64 3.38
CA GLY A 278 -18.28 -24.34 4.23
C GLY A 278 -18.16 -25.86 4.18
N HIS A 279 -18.61 -26.53 5.23
CA HIS A 279 -18.60 -27.99 5.36
C HIS A 279 -19.79 -28.64 4.65
N ASN A 280 -19.61 -29.83 4.09
CA ASN A 280 -20.69 -30.68 3.60
C ASN A 280 -21.28 -31.49 4.74
N GLY A 281 -22.55 -31.29 5.08
CA GLY A 281 -23.17 -32.10 6.12
C GLY A 281 -24.67 -31.86 6.26
N SER A 282 -25.32 -32.77 6.97
CA SER A 282 -26.73 -32.69 7.35
C SER A 282 -26.85 -33.01 8.83
N VAL A 283 -27.50 -32.13 9.58
CA VAL A 283 -27.64 -32.24 11.04
C VAL A 283 -29.08 -31.97 11.43
N ILE A 284 -29.63 -32.84 12.28
CA ILE A 284 -30.96 -32.71 12.88
C ILE A 284 -30.81 -32.70 14.39
N ASN A 285 -30.98 -31.55 15.03
CA ASN A 285 -30.83 -31.41 16.47
C ASN A 285 -31.75 -30.32 17.05
N GLU A 286 -31.83 -30.27 18.38
CA GLU A 286 -32.33 -29.09 19.07
C GLU A 286 -31.45 -27.87 18.72
N TYR A 287 -32.00 -26.67 18.89
CA TYR A 287 -31.28 -25.42 18.64
C TYR A 287 -31.16 -24.59 19.92
N VAL A 288 -30.32 -23.57 19.88
CA VAL A 288 -30.13 -22.62 20.97
C VAL A 288 -29.82 -21.26 20.37
N TYR A 289 -30.49 -20.22 20.85
CA TYR A 289 -30.11 -18.85 20.54
C TYR A 289 -28.96 -18.44 21.46
N VAL A 290 -27.84 -17.99 20.89
CA VAL A 290 -26.62 -17.65 21.64
C VAL A 290 -26.28 -16.15 21.55
N ASN A 291 -27.30 -15.33 21.30
CA ASN A 291 -27.13 -13.90 21.11
C ASN A 291 -26.11 -13.60 19.99
N GLU A 292 -25.13 -12.74 20.24
CA GLU A 292 -24.11 -12.39 19.25
C GLU A 292 -23.00 -13.44 19.12
N GLY A 293 -23.01 -14.49 19.94
CA GLY A 293 -22.00 -15.55 19.93
C GLY A 293 -20.65 -15.08 20.47
N LEU A 294 -20.64 -14.11 21.39
CA LEU A 294 -19.43 -13.59 22.01
C LEU A 294 -18.99 -14.47 23.19
N PRO A 295 -17.71 -14.44 23.62
CA PRO A 295 -17.25 -15.19 24.80
C PRO A 295 -18.11 -14.94 26.05
N LYS A 296 -18.56 -13.69 26.26
CA LYS A 296 -19.45 -13.31 27.37
C LYS A 296 -20.83 -14.00 27.29
N ASP A 297 -21.34 -14.23 26.09
CA ASP A 297 -22.64 -14.87 25.88
C ASP A 297 -22.56 -16.35 26.28
N TYR A 298 -21.50 -17.06 25.85
CA TYR A 298 -21.25 -18.44 26.25
C TYR A 298 -21.01 -18.58 27.76
N ASN A 299 -20.24 -17.66 28.36
CA ASN A 299 -20.01 -17.64 29.80
C ASN A 299 -21.31 -17.42 30.59
N LEU A 300 -22.20 -16.56 30.10
CA LEU A 300 -23.52 -16.35 30.70
C LEU A 300 -24.38 -17.62 30.62
N LEU A 301 -24.45 -18.25 29.45
CA LEU A 301 -25.16 -19.52 29.26
C LEU A 301 -24.66 -20.61 30.22
N LYS A 302 -23.34 -20.73 30.36
CA LYS A 302 -22.71 -21.66 31.31
C LYS A 302 -23.06 -21.33 32.77
N LYS A 303 -22.98 -20.05 33.17
CA LYS A 303 -23.32 -19.58 34.52
C LYS A 303 -24.79 -19.86 34.88
N LYS A 304 -25.68 -19.81 33.88
CA LYS A 304 -27.11 -20.08 34.02
C LYS A 304 -27.47 -21.57 33.80
N ASN A 305 -26.48 -22.46 33.72
CA ASN A 305 -26.66 -23.90 33.49
C ASN A 305 -27.55 -24.21 32.28
N ILE A 306 -27.38 -23.47 31.18
CA ILE A 306 -28.04 -23.77 29.90
C ILE A 306 -27.19 -24.80 29.16
N GLU A 307 -27.76 -25.97 28.89
CA GLU A 307 -27.11 -27.01 28.08
C GLU A 307 -27.17 -26.64 26.59
N ILE A 308 -25.99 -26.41 26.02
CA ILE A 308 -25.82 -25.99 24.62
C ILE A 308 -25.09 -27.02 23.75
N LYS A 309 -24.39 -27.99 24.34
CA LYS A 309 -23.59 -28.95 23.59
C LYS A 309 -24.46 -29.77 22.63
N ASP A 310 -23.92 -30.04 21.44
CA ASP A 310 -24.53 -30.83 20.36
C ASP A 310 -25.82 -30.21 19.78
N LYS A 311 -26.08 -28.92 20.03
CA LYS A 311 -27.22 -28.17 19.47
C LYS A 311 -26.83 -27.31 18.27
N ILE A 312 -27.83 -26.93 17.47
CA ILE A 312 -27.67 -25.95 16.38
C ILE A 312 -27.69 -24.54 16.98
N PHE A 313 -26.63 -23.76 16.78
CA PHE A 313 -26.50 -22.42 17.35
C PHE A 313 -27.12 -21.40 16.39
N ILE A 314 -27.95 -20.51 16.91
CA ILE A 314 -28.47 -19.35 16.19
C ILE A 314 -27.76 -18.10 16.73
N ILE A 315 -27.00 -17.44 15.86
CA ILE A 315 -26.15 -16.30 16.17
C ILE A 315 -26.68 -15.06 15.45
N SER A 316 -26.89 -13.97 16.19
CA SER A 316 -27.19 -12.65 15.62
C SER A 316 -25.91 -11.86 15.35
N ASN A 317 -25.98 -10.97 14.36
CA ASN A 317 -24.93 -10.03 14.03
C ASN A 317 -25.49 -8.62 14.03
N ASP A 318 -24.79 -7.70 14.70
CA ASP A 318 -25.04 -6.27 14.58
C ASP A 318 -24.36 -5.74 13.31
N LEU A 319 -24.99 -4.76 12.67
CA LEU A 319 -24.47 -4.07 11.49
C LEU A 319 -23.22 -3.25 11.82
N ASP A 320 -23.16 -2.75 13.06
CA ASP A 320 -22.13 -1.79 13.49
C ASP A 320 -20.80 -2.46 13.87
N ASN A 321 -20.78 -3.80 13.94
CA ASN A 321 -19.67 -4.60 14.44
C ASN A 321 -18.92 -3.99 15.64
N LYS A 322 -19.68 -3.42 16.61
CA LYS A 322 -19.11 -2.68 17.76
C LYS A 322 -18.11 -3.49 18.57
N ASN A 323 -18.29 -4.81 18.55
CA ASN A 323 -17.47 -5.75 19.31
C ASN A 323 -16.19 -6.17 18.58
N ASN A 324 -15.93 -5.63 17.38
CA ASN A 324 -14.82 -5.98 16.51
C ASN A 324 -14.67 -7.50 16.48
N ILE A 325 -15.62 -8.22 15.91
CA ILE A 325 -15.49 -9.67 15.75
C ILE A 325 -16.01 -10.03 14.36
N THR A 326 -15.23 -10.82 13.63
CA THR A 326 -15.60 -11.25 12.28
C THR A 326 -16.61 -12.39 12.35
N ILE A 327 -17.38 -12.59 11.29
CA ILE A 327 -18.30 -13.72 11.21
C ILE A 327 -17.54 -15.05 11.32
N GLY A 328 -16.37 -15.16 10.68
CA GLY A 328 -15.52 -16.36 10.76
C GLY A 328 -15.10 -16.69 12.20
N GLU A 329 -14.71 -15.68 12.98
CA GLU A 329 -14.38 -15.87 14.41
C GLU A 329 -15.60 -16.35 15.20
N LYS A 330 -16.79 -15.78 14.97
CA LYS A 330 -18.03 -16.23 15.63
C LYS A 330 -18.37 -17.68 15.29
N LEU A 331 -18.23 -18.05 14.02
CA LEU A 331 -18.45 -19.43 13.57
C LEU A 331 -17.46 -20.39 14.24
N LYS A 332 -16.18 -19.99 14.34
CA LYS A 332 -15.16 -20.79 15.01
C LYS A 332 -15.42 -20.93 16.52
N LEU A 333 -15.81 -19.84 17.19
CA LEU A 333 -16.19 -19.87 18.61
C LEU A 333 -17.39 -20.78 18.86
N ALA A 334 -18.40 -20.77 17.98
CA ALA A 334 -19.55 -21.66 18.10
C ALA A 334 -19.15 -23.14 18.00
N GLU A 335 -18.29 -23.49 17.03
CA GLU A 335 -17.74 -24.85 16.89
C GLU A 335 -16.96 -25.26 18.16
N LEU A 336 -16.10 -24.37 18.69
CA LEU A 336 -15.33 -24.63 19.92
C LEU A 336 -16.20 -24.82 21.16
N ASN A 337 -17.39 -24.21 21.20
CA ASN A 337 -18.37 -24.36 22.29
C ASN A 337 -19.35 -25.54 22.06
N GLY A 338 -19.09 -26.40 21.07
CA GLY A 338 -19.80 -27.65 20.86
C GLY A 338 -21.07 -27.55 20.02
N ALA A 339 -21.18 -26.55 19.14
CA ALA A 339 -22.25 -26.49 18.16
C ALA A 339 -22.21 -27.70 17.21
N SER A 340 -23.36 -28.29 16.91
CA SER A 340 -23.49 -29.33 15.87
C SER A 340 -23.81 -28.73 14.49
N GLY A 341 -24.28 -27.48 14.46
CA GLY A 341 -24.58 -26.72 13.26
C GLY A 341 -24.78 -25.25 13.59
N ILE A 342 -24.64 -24.36 12.61
CA ILE A 342 -24.69 -22.91 12.86
C ILE A 342 -25.62 -22.20 11.87
N LEU A 343 -26.47 -21.32 12.41
CA LEU A 343 -27.28 -20.37 11.67
C LEU A 343 -26.88 -18.95 12.09
N THR A 344 -26.64 -18.07 11.12
CA THR A 344 -26.29 -16.68 11.40
C THR A 344 -27.22 -15.73 10.69
N TYR A 345 -27.62 -14.63 11.31
CA TYR A 345 -28.39 -13.58 10.65
C TYR A 345 -27.95 -12.19 11.12
N TYR A 346 -28.21 -11.15 10.33
CA TYR A 346 -28.05 -9.77 10.77
C TYR A 346 -29.33 -9.28 11.39
N GLN A 347 -29.24 -8.73 12.59
CA GLN A 347 -30.36 -8.14 13.30
C GLN A 347 -30.51 -6.68 12.87
N LEU A 348 -31.67 -6.33 12.31
CA LEU A 348 -31.93 -4.99 11.81
C LEU A 348 -32.72 -4.19 12.85
N ASN A 349 -32.14 -3.11 13.35
CA ASN A 349 -32.80 -2.26 14.35
C ASN A 349 -34.07 -1.62 13.77
N SER A 350 -35.20 -1.77 14.47
CA SER A 350 -36.53 -1.34 14.02
C SER A 350 -36.65 0.15 13.65
N ASN A 351 -35.81 1.00 14.26
CA ASN A 351 -35.81 2.45 14.02
C ASN A 351 -35.18 2.88 12.68
N LEU A 352 -34.41 2.01 12.02
CA LEU A 352 -33.74 2.28 10.74
C LEU A 352 -34.42 1.57 9.54
N ASN A 353 -35.43 0.75 9.81
CA ASN A 353 -36.11 -0.08 8.82
C ASN A 353 -37.14 0.70 7.99
N GLN A 354 -36.69 1.54 7.06
CA GLN A 354 -37.58 2.16 6.07
C GLN A 354 -37.81 1.25 4.84
N ASP A 355 -36.90 0.32 4.55
CA ASP A 355 -37.02 -0.61 3.42
C ASP A 355 -37.43 -2.03 3.86
N THR A 356 -38.67 -2.42 3.56
CA THR A 356 -39.21 -3.75 3.88
C THR A 356 -38.45 -4.92 3.24
N ASN A 357 -37.65 -4.66 2.19
CA ASN A 357 -36.86 -5.68 1.52
C ASN A 357 -35.61 -6.09 2.32
N LEU A 358 -35.12 -5.24 3.22
CA LEU A 358 -33.89 -5.46 3.98
C LEU A 358 -33.96 -6.73 4.84
N ASN A 359 -35.12 -7.00 5.43
CA ASN A 359 -35.35 -8.19 6.27
C ASN A 359 -35.20 -9.52 5.49
N SER A 360 -35.22 -9.48 4.16
CA SER A 360 -35.06 -10.66 3.29
C SER A 360 -33.63 -10.86 2.77
N VAL A 361 -32.70 -9.95 3.10
CA VAL A 361 -31.32 -9.98 2.63
C VAL A 361 -30.51 -11.03 3.37
N ILE A 362 -29.63 -11.72 2.65
CA ILE A 362 -28.72 -12.73 3.19
C ILE A 362 -27.29 -12.22 2.98
N SER A 363 -26.58 -11.96 4.08
CA SER A 363 -25.16 -11.62 4.06
C SER A 363 -24.30 -12.89 3.99
N ARG A 364 -23.33 -12.91 3.07
CA ARG A 364 -22.35 -14.00 2.91
C ARG A 364 -20.96 -13.52 3.34
N ASP A 365 -20.92 -12.86 4.48
CA ASP A 365 -19.71 -12.21 5.00
C ASP A 365 -18.52 -13.19 5.07
N PHE A 366 -17.31 -12.64 5.01
CA PHE A 366 -16.08 -13.39 4.81
C PHE A 366 -15.79 -14.38 5.95
N ASN A 367 -15.58 -15.65 5.60
CA ASN A 367 -15.15 -16.69 6.52
C ASN A 367 -13.71 -17.11 6.24
N ASN A 368 -12.81 -16.73 7.12
CA ASN A 368 -11.38 -17.05 7.12
C ASN A 368 -11.02 -18.36 7.83
N PHE A 369 -11.98 -19.05 8.47
CA PHE A 369 -11.71 -20.30 9.17
C PHE A 369 -12.29 -21.51 8.42
N ASN A 370 -11.55 -22.62 8.42
CA ASN A 370 -12.09 -23.89 7.98
C ASN A 370 -12.96 -24.47 9.11
N ILE A 371 -14.27 -24.51 8.89
CA ILE A 371 -15.25 -24.97 9.86
C ILE A 371 -15.64 -26.41 9.52
N SER A 372 -15.70 -27.29 10.52
CA SER A 372 -15.96 -28.72 10.33
C SER A 372 -17.44 -29.10 10.44
N ILE A 373 -18.31 -28.11 10.61
CA ILE A 373 -19.76 -28.28 10.80
C ILE A 373 -20.56 -27.43 9.80
N PRO A 374 -21.80 -27.82 9.46
CA PRO A 374 -22.66 -27.05 8.57
C PRO A 374 -22.98 -25.66 9.14
N ALA A 375 -22.71 -24.61 8.37
CA ALA A 375 -23.01 -23.22 8.72
C ALA A 375 -23.77 -22.53 7.57
N ILE A 376 -24.90 -21.88 7.89
CA ILE A 376 -25.79 -21.29 6.89
C ILE A 376 -26.14 -19.84 7.31
N PRO A 377 -25.84 -18.83 6.48
CA PRO A 377 -26.35 -17.48 6.70
C PRO A 377 -27.83 -17.37 6.28
N VAL A 378 -28.66 -16.71 7.07
CA VAL A 378 -30.09 -16.55 6.80
C VAL A 378 -30.51 -15.10 7.01
N SER A 379 -31.63 -14.72 6.39
CA SER A 379 -32.19 -13.39 6.59
C SER A 379 -32.98 -13.32 7.90
N GLU A 380 -33.16 -12.12 8.45
CA GLU A 380 -33.97 -11.92 9.66
C GLU A 380 -35.41 -12.43 9.47
N LYS A 381 -36.01 -12.17 8.31
CA LYS A 381 -37.35 -12.67 7.95
C LYS A 381 -37.45 -14.20 7.97
N ILE A 382 -36.39 -14.91 7.57
CA ILE A 382 -36.36 -16.38 7.52
C ILE A 382 -36.23 -16.97 8.92
N ILE A 383 -35.39 -16.38 9.77
CA ILE A 383 -35.11 -16.94 11.09
C ILE A 383 -36.16 -16.55 12.12
N LYS A 384 -36.88 -15.44 11.93
CA LYS A 384 -37.87 -14.92 12.90
C LYS A 384 -38.94 -15.95 13.32
N PRO A 385 -39.61 -16.68 12.40
CA PRO A 385 -40.58 -17.71 12.81
C PRO A 385 -39.96 -18.84 13.64
N ILE A 386 -38.66 -19.11 13.48
CA ILE A 386 -37.93 -20.10 14.28
C ILE A 386 -37.62 -19.52 15.66
N LEU A 387 -37.15 -18.28 15.73
CA LEU A 387 -36.84 -17.60 17.00
C LEU A 387 -38.10 -17.44 17.89
N GLU A 388 -39.27 -17.19 17.29
CA GLU A 388 -40.55 -17.08 17.99
C GLU A 388 -41.03 -18.38 18.66
N THR A 389 -40.39 -19.53 18.37
CA THR A 389 -40.69 -20.81 19.04
C THR A 389 -39.87 -21.07 20.31
N LEU A 390 -38.88 -20.21 20.60
CA LEU A 390 -38.04 -20.31 21.79
C LEU A 390 -38.88 -20.05 23.04
N ARG A 391 -38.50 -20.68 24.16
CA ARG A 391 -39.22 -20.54 25.43
C ARG A 391 -38.87 -19.21 26.09
N ASN A 392 -39.88 -18.49 26.58
CA ASN A 392 -39.65 -17.31 27.41
C ASN A 392 -38.90 -17.71 28.69
N ASP A 393 -37.82 -17.00 28.99
CA ASP A 393 -36.95 -17.25 30.14
C ASP A 393 -36.55 -15.91 30.76
N GLU A 394 -37.23 -15.51 31.84
CA GLU A 394 -37.04 -14.21 32.52
C GLU A 394 -35.56 -13.94 32.89
N GLU A 395 -34.72 -14.97 32.97
CA GLU A 395 -33.30 -14.82 33.26
C GLU A 395 -32.47 -14.17 32.13
N PHE A 396 -33.06 -13.97 30.94
CA PHE A 396 -32.41 -13.44 29.73
C PHE A 396 -33.10 -12.19 29.14
N GLU A 397 -33.74 -11.35 29.97
CA GLU A 397 -34.47 -10.14 29.51
C GLU A 397 -33.67 -9.18 28.61
N ASN A 398 -32.35 -9.13 28.76
CA ASN A 398 -31.48 -8.25 27.96
C ASN A 398 -31.18 -8.80 26.56
N TRP A 399 -31.57 -10.04 26.26
CA TRP A 399 -31.37 -10.66 24.95
C TRP A 399 -32.61 -10.44 24.08
N SER A 400 -32.41 -10.31 22.77
CA SER A 400 -33.54 -10.16 21.84
C SER A 400 -34.43 -11.41 21.78
N PHE A 401 -33.84 -12.58 22.02
CA PHE A 401 -34.55 -13.85 22.16
C PHE A 401 -33.94 -14.67 23.29
N HIS A 402 -34.75 -15.56 23.87
CA HIS A 402 -34.32 -16.44 24.95
C HIS A 402 -33.58 -17.68 24.39
N PRO A 403 -32.62 -18.26 25.13
CA PRO A 403 -31.75 -19.30 24.57
C PRO A 403 -32.43 -20.67 24.42
N ARG A 404 -33.45 -20.99 25.21
CA ARG A 404 -33.97 -22.36 25.32
C ARG A 404 -34.98 -22.71 24.22
N THR A 405 -34.70 -23.78 23.47
CA THR A 405 -35.66 -24.40 22.56
C THR A 405 -36.74 -25.16 23.32
N ASN A 406 -37.94 -25.21 22.73
CA ASN A 406 -39.00 -26.08 23.21
C ASN A 406 -38.76 -27.51 22.70
N SER A 407 -38.75 -28.50 23.59
CA SER A 407 -38.39 -29.91 23.32
C SER A 407 -39.14 -30.60 22.16
N ASN A 408 -40.26 -30.02 21.70
CA ASN A 408 -41.00 -30.54 20.54
C ASN A 408 -40.36 -30.16 19.20
N PHE A 409 -39.56 -29.09 19.16
CA PHE A 409 -38.99 -28.54 17.94
C PHE A 409 -37.52 -28.91 17.75
N LYS A 410 -37.16 -29.25 16.51
CA LYS A 410 -35.77 -29.48 16.06
C LYS A 410 -35.54 -28.75 14.74
N LEU A 411 -34.27 -28.43 14.45
CA LEU A 411 -33.86 -27.92 13.15
C LEU A 411 -33.13 -29.01 12.38
N GLU A 412 -33.45 -29.14 11.10
CA GLU A 412 -32.67 -29.87 10.10
C GLU A 412 -31.97 -28.84 9.22
N ILE A 413 -30.64 -28.81 9.26
CA ILE A 413 -29.82 -28.00 8.35
C ILE A 413 -29.00 -28.91 7.45
N THR A 414 -28.87 -28.56 6.18
CA THR A 414 -28.03 -29.29 5.23
C THR A 414 -27.29 -28.31 4.31
N THR A 415 -26.01 -28.55 4.10
CA THR A 415 -25.13 -27.79 3.21
C THR A 415 -24.48 -28.73 2.21
N ILE A 416 -24.51 -28.35 0.93
CA ILE A 416 -23.95 -29.15 -0.17
C ILE A 416 -23.06 -28.26 -1.05
N PHE A 417 -21.79 -28.64 -1.12
CA PHE A 417 -20.73 -28.08 -1.90
C PHE A 417 -20.17 -29.16 -2.85
N LYS A 418 -19.86 -28.76 -4.08
CA LYS A 418 -19.21 -29.60 -5.08
C LYS A 418 -17.72 -29.27 -5.11
N ASN A 419 -16.88 -30.29 -4.95
CA ASN A 419 -15.46 -30.13 -5.25
C ASN A 419 -15.29 -30.05 -6.77
N ASP A 420 -14.69 -28.97 -7.23
CA ASP A 420 -14.41 -28.75 -8.65
C ASP A 420 -12.94 -28.41 -8.88
N SER A 421 -12.50 -28.55 -10.12
CA SER A 421 -11.20 -28.05 -10.57
C SER A 421 -11.43 -26.77 -11.36
N SER A 422 -11.02 -25.65 -10.79
CA SER A 422 -11.24 -24.32 -11.34
C SER A 422 -9.92 -23.68 -11.76
N LYS A 423 -10.01 -22.60 -12.55
CA LYS A 423 -8.84 -21.82 -12.96
C LYS A 423 -8.95 -20.41 -12.42
N LEU A 424 -7.98 -20.05 -11.60
CA LEU A 424 -7.78 -18.71 -11.08
C LEU A 424 -6.93 -17.91 -12.06
N THR A 425 -7.28 -16.66 -12.37
CA THR A 425 -6.50 -15.80 -13.28
C THR A 425 -6.31 -14.38 -12.76
N ASN A 426 -5.07 -14.01 -12.46
CA ASN A 426 -4.70 -12.62 -12.15
C ASN A 426 -4.38 -11.84 -13.44
N ILE A 427 -4.77 -10.57 -13.49
CA ILE A 427 -4.51 -9.67 -14.61
C ILE A 427 -3.65 -8.50 -14.13
N ILE A 428 -2.47 -8.35 -14.72
CA ILE A 428 -1.51 -7.30 -14.36
C ILE A 428 -1.33 -6.37 -15.56
N GLY A 429 -1.53 -5.07 -15.37
CA GLY A 429 -1.26 -4.04 -16.36
C GLY A 429 -0.15 -3.10 -15.87
N THR A 430 0.92 -2.94 -16.63
CA THR A 430 2.06 -2.08 -16.23
C THR A 430 2.17 -0.83 -17.10
N ILE A 431 2.29 0.34 -16.46
CA ILE A 431 2.87 1.56 -17.03
C ILE A 431 4.35 1.58 -16.68
N LYS A 432 5.21 1.63 -17.70
CA LYS A 432 6.66 1.62 -17.50
C LYS A 432 7.15 2.99 -17.05
N GLY A 433 7.87 3.01 -15.93
CA GLY A 433 8.61 4.17 -15.47
C GLY A 433 10.00 4.24 -16.08
N ILE A 434 10.65 5.40 -15.97
CA ILE A 434 12.02 5.60 -16.44
C ILE A 434 13.07 5.10 -15.44
N MET A 435 12.74 5.17 -14.15
CA MET A 435 13.47 4.60 -13.02
C MET A 435 13.02 3.16 -12.82
N ASN A 436 14.00 2.26 -12.80
CA ASN A 436 13.80 0.83 -12.62
C ASN A 436 14.11 0.36 -11.19
N ASP A 437 14.03 1.27 -10.20
CA ASP A 437 14.41 1.02 -8.81
C ASP A 437 13.29 0.38 -7.96
N GLY A 438 12.03 0.69 -8.23
CA GLY A 438 10.89 0.08 -7.53
C GLY A 438 9.58 0.14 -8.31
N ASP A 439 8.58 -0.59 -7.80
CA ASP A 439 7.23 -0.66 -8.38
C ASP A 439 6.19 -0.12 -7.39
N ILE A 440 5.23 0.67 -7.89
CA ILE A 440 4.01 1.05 -7.19
C ILE A 440 2.91 0.11 -7.68
N ILE A 441 2.23 -0.58 -6.77
CA ILE A 441 1.20 -1.55 -7.11
C ILE A 441 -0.15 -1.02 -6.63
N VAL A 442 -1.14 -0.99 -7.52
CA VAL A 442 -2.52 -0.64 -7.22
C VAL A 442 -3.38 -1.87 -7.50
N GLY A 443 -4.02 -2.42 -6.46
CA GLY A 443 -4.71 -3.71 -6.52
C GLY A 443 -6.20 -3.61 -6.17
N THR A 444 -7.01 -4.47 -6.77
CA THR A 444 -8.41 -4.69 -6.37
C THR A 444 -8.85 -6.12 -6.71
N ASN A 445 -9.70 -6.71 -5.88
CA ASN A 445 -10.19 -8.07 -6.04
C ASN A 445 -11.44 -8.14 -6.93
N ARG A 446 -11.44 -9.05 -7.91
CA ARG A 446 -12.49 -9.15 -8.93
C ARG A 446 -13.59 -10.13 -8.58
N ASP A 447 -13.23 -11.15 -7.82
CA ASP A 447 -14.14 -12.19 -7.36
C ASP A 447 -15.18 -11.63 -6.39
N SER A 448 -16.40 -12.14 -6.45
CA SER A 448 -17.53 -11.74 -5.63
C SER A 448 -18.34 -12.96 -5.21
N TYR A 449 -18.91 -12.90 -4.00
CA TYR A 449 -19.85 -13.92 -3.49
C TYR A 449 -21.20 -13.90 -4.19
N THR A 450 -21.51 -12.80 -4.87
CA THR A 450 -22.82 -12.56 -5.47
C THR A 450 -22.71 -12.41 -6.97
N ASN A 451 -23.85 -12.38 -7.63
CA ASN A 451 -23.97 -12.17 -9.06
C ASN A 451 -24.64 -10.81 -9.36
N ASN A 452 -24.42 -9.82 -8.49
CA ASN A 452 -25.02 -8.50 -8.68
C ASN A 452 -24.17 -7.38 -8.06
N ASN A 453 -22.92 -7.70 -7.67
CA ASN A 453 -22.00 -6.73 -7.13
C ASN A 453 -21.56 -5.79 -8.27
N PRO A 454 -21.59 -4.46 -8.07
CA PRO A 454 -21.28 -3.49 -9.10
C PRO A 454 -19.78 -3.33 -9.37
N LEU A 455 -18.92 -3.98 -8.58
CA LEU A 455 -17.46 -3.92 -8.61
C LEU A 455 -16.93 -2.47 -8.56
N SER A 456 -17.37 -1.73 -7.53
CA SER A 456 -17.03 -0.32 -7.32
C SER A 456 -15.50 -0.08 -7.38
N GLY A 457 -14.70 -0.95 -6.77
CA GLY A 457 -13.24 -0.88 -6.82
C GLY A 457 -12.65 -0.97 -8.23
N HIS A 458 -13.19 -1.86 -9.09
CA HIS A 458 -12.77 -1.95 -10.49
C HIS A 458 -13.15 -0.72 -11.31
N VAL A 459 -14.30 -0.10 -11.02
CA VAL A 459 -14.70 1.14 -11.69
C VAL A 459 -13.68 2.23 -11.43
N ILE A 460 -13.28 2.41 -10.17
CA ILE A 460 -12.25 3.38 -9.77
C ILE A 460 -10.93 3.07 -10.48
N MET A 461 -10.48 1.81 -10.44
CA MET A 461 -9.25 1.41 -11.10
C MET A 461 -9.27 1.67 -12.61
N LEU A 462 -10.34 1.26 -13.31
CA LEU A 462 -10.47 1.43 -14.75
C LEU A 462 -10.50 2.91 -15.15
N GLU A 463 -11.13 3.77 -14.36
CA GLU A 463 -11.19 5.20 -14.62
C GLU A 463 -9.85 5.90 -14.36
N ILE A 464 -9.10 5.49 -13.34
CA ILE A 464 -7.71 5.93 -13.13
C ILE A 464 -6.83 5.51 -14.31
N ILE A 465 -6.91 4.25 -14.76
CA ILE A 465 -6.15 3.77 -15.91
C ILE A 465 -6.51 4.55 -17.18
N ARG A 466 -7.80 4.82 -17.40
CA ARG A 466 -8.28 5.63 -18.53
C ARG A 466 -7.66 7.01 -18.51
N SER A 467 -7.66 7.67 -17.35
CA SER A 467 -7.08 9.01 -17.16
C SER A 467 -5.56 9.01 -17.33
N PHE A 468 -4.87 8.02 -16.80
CA PHE A 468 -3.41 7.85 -16.95
C PHE A 468 -3.00 7.60 -18.40
N ASN A 469 -3.78 6.84 -19.17
CA ASN A 469 -3.55 6.67 -20.60
C ASN A 469 -3.64 8.01 -21.37
N LEU A 470 -4.53 8.91 -20.96
CA LEU A 470 -4.60 10.25 -21.55
C LEU A 470 -3.34 11.06 -21.22
N LEU A 471 -2.87 11.02 -19.97
CA LEU A 471 -1.61 11.66 -19.58
C LEU A 471 -0.41 11.10 -20.35
N VAL A 472 -0.32 9.77 -20.51
CA VAL A 472 0.75 9.13 -21.30
C VAL A 472 0.72 9.61 -22.76
N LYS A 473 -0.46 9.80 -23.34
CA LYS A 473 -0.61 10.38 -24.68
C LYS A 473 -0.21 11.86 -24.76
N LEU A 474 -0.30 12.60 -23.66
CA LEU A 474 0.21 13.97 -23.54
C LEU A 474 1.75 14.02 -23.34
N GLY A 475 2.40 12.86 -23.20
CA GLY A 475 3.86 12.75 -23.05
C GLY A 475 4.31 12.49 -21.62
N TRP A 476 3.40 12.19 -20.69
CA TRP A 476 3.77 11.75 -19.35
C TRP A 476 4.43 10.37 -19.38
N LYS A 477 5.55 10.23 -18.67
CA LYS A 477 6.17 8.95 -18.34
C LYS A 477 6.50 9.00 -16.85
N PRO A 478 5.93 8.13 -16.01
CA PRO A 478 6.18 8.18 -14.57
C PRO A 478 7.65 7.91 -14.26
N LEU A 479 8.14 8.36 -13.11
CA LEU A 479 9.50 7.98 -12.70
C LEU A 479 9.56 6.49 -12.40
N ARG A 480 8.64 5.95 -11.61
CA ARG A 480 8.61 4.52 -11.24
C ARG A 480 7.55 3.75 -12.02
N ASN A 481 7.67 2.42 -12.05
CA ASN A 481 6.62 1.62 -12.68
C ASN A 481 5.34 1.67 -11.84
N ILE A 482 4.21 1.76 -12.52
CA ILE A 482 2.88 1.67 -11.90
C ILE A 482 2.24 0.38 -12.43
N LYS A 483 1.94 -0.56 -11.54
CA LYS A 483 1.28 -1.82 -11.85
C LYS A 483 -0.14 -1.79 -11.31
N PHE A 484 -1.11 -1.90 -12.20
CA PHE A 484 -2.50 -2.16 -11.84
C PHE A 484 -2.75 -3.67 -11.83
N VAL A 485 -3.31 -4.19 -10.75
CA VAL A 485 -3.55 -5.62 -10.60
C VAL A 485 -5.02 -5.87 -10.28
N SER A 486 -5.65 -6.70 -11.11
CA SER A 486 -6.94 -7.31 -10.78
C SER A 486 -6.66 -8.70 -10.23
N TRP A 487 -6.78 -8.83 -8.92
CA TRP A 487 -6.67 -10.11 -8.21
C TRP A 487 -7.90 -10.98 -8.44
N ASP A 488 -7.69 -12.29 -8.30
CA ASP A 488 -8.71 -13.32 -8.40
C ASP A 488 -8.55 -14.29 -7.22
N GLY A 489 -9.66 -14.82 -6.72
CA GLY A 489 -9.64 -15.67 -5.52
C GLY A 489 -9.17 -14.94 -4.26
N SER A 490 -9.41 -13.63 -4.14
CA SER A 490 -9.08 -12.87 -2.93
C SER A 490 -9.97 -13.26 -1.74
N ASN A 491 -11.24 -13.56 -2.03
CA ASN A 491 -12.20 -14.11 -1.07
C ASN A 491 -11.86 -15.54 -0.64
N MET A 492 -11.05 -16.25 -1.41
CA MET A 492 -10.49 -17.56 -1.05
C MET A 492 -9.16 -17.38 -0.28
N ASP A 493 -9.14 -16.49 0.71
CA ASP A 493 -7.95 -16.22 1.53
C ASP A 493 -6.73 -15.81 0.67
N SER A 494 -6.94 -14.85 -0.24
CA SER A 494 -5.90 -14.28 -1.12
C SER A 494 -5.10 -15.32 -1.92
N LEU A 495 -5.75 -16.42 -2.31
CA LEU A 495 -5.10 -17.53 -3.02
C LEU A 495 -4.39 -17.07 -4.29
N GLY A 496 -5.00 -16.16 -5.05
CA GLY A 496 -4.40 -15.64 -6.28
C GLY A 496 -3.11 -14.88 -6.05
N LEU A 497 -3.06 -14.04 -5.01
CA LEU A 497 -1.85 -13.32 -4.63
C LEU A 497 -0.79 -14.25 -4.06
N LYS A 498 -1.16 -15.18 -3.16
CA LYS A 498 -0.23 -16.17 -2.57
C LYS A 498 0.45 -17.04 -3.64
N MET A 499 -0.31 -17.51 -4.63
CA MET A 499 0.25 -18.25 -5.77
C MET A 499 1.19 -17.38 -6.61
N TYR A 500 0.86 -16.10 -6.79
CA TYR A 500 1.69 -15.16 -7.54
C TYR A 500 2.97 -14.77 -6.79
N SER A 501 2.94 -14.64 -5.45
CA SER A 501 4.09 -14.27 -4.61
C SER A 501 5.10 -15.40 -4.45
N ASN A 502 4.64 -16.66 -4.39
CA ASN A 502 5.51 -17.83 -4.26
C ASN A 502 6.48 -18.00 -5.45
N ILE A 503 6.16 -17.40 -6.60
CA ILE A 503 7.04 -17.40 -7.75
C ILE A 503 8.05 -16.25 -7.62
N SER A 504 9.29 -16.61 -7.24
CA SER A 504 10.40 -15.65 -7.00
C SER A 504 10.69 -14.68 -8.15
N SER A 505 10.32 -15.03 -9.39
CA SER A 505 10.51 -14.16 -10.55
C SER A 505 9.52 -12.99 -10.65
N ASN A 506 8.43 -13.01 -9.90
CA ASN A 506 7.31 -12.08 -10.09
C ASN A 506 7.51 -10.72 -9.38
N PHE A 507 8.25 -10.71 -8.26
CA PHE A 507 8.60 -9.51 -7.48
C PHE A 507 10.12 -9.31 -7.41
N LYS A 508 10.77 -9.16 -8.58
CA LYS A 508 12.24 -8.94 -8.64
C LYS A 508 12.70 -7.58 -8.12
N LYS A 509 11.80 -6.59 -8.12
CA LYS A 509 12.08 -5.21 -7.70
C LYS A 509 11.43 -4.96 -6.34
N PRO A 510 12.03 -4.09 -5.51
CA PRO A 510 11.36 -3.56 -4.33
C PRO A 510 9.99 -2.98 -4.68
N ILE A 511 9.01 -3.24 -3.82
CA ILE A 511 7.68 -2.68 -3.94
C ILE A 511 7.62 -1.46 -3.04
N LEU A 512 7.44 -0.29 -3.64
CA LEU A 512 7.39 0.98 -2.89
C LEU A 512 6.06 1.06 -2.13
N SER A 513 4.94 0.76 -2.78
CA SER A 513 3.67 0.74 -2.07
C SER A 513 2.72 -0.24 -2.72
N TYR A 514 1.91 -0.86 -1.89
CA TYR A 514 0.69 -1.53 -2.30
C TYR A 514 -0.51 -0.67 -1.91
N ILE A 515 -1.22 -0.16 -2.90
CA ILE A 515 -2.44 0.63 -2.73
C ILE A 515 -3.61 -0.30 -3.02
N ASN A 516 -4.35 -0.65 -1.98
CA ASN A 516 -5.53 -1.47 -2.08
C ASN A 516 -6.76 -0.60 -2.35
N ILE A 517 -7.58 -1.04 -3.31
CA ILE A 517 -8.91 -0.53 -3.57
C ILE A 517 -9.88 -1.66 -3.24
N ASP A 518 -10.56 -1.55 -2.10
CA ASP A 518 -11.59 -2.51 -1.69
C ASP A 518 -12.62 -2.71 -2.82
N GLN A 519 -13.09 -3.95 -3.02
CA GLN A 519 -14.13 -4.26 -4.02
C GLN A 519 -15.36 -3.35 -3.85
N ASP A 520 -15.79 -3.21 -2.60
CA ASP A 520 -16.89 -2.35 -2.19
C ASP A 520 -16.31 -1.04 -1.63
N ALA A 521 -15.68 -0.27 -2.51
CA ALA A 521 -14.96 0.95 -2.15
C ALA A 521 -15.85 2.07 -1.61
N ILE A 522 -17.16 2.02 -1.92
CA ILE A 522 -18.16 3.00 -1.48
C ILE A 522 -19.34 2.27 -0.87
N ILE A 523 -19.49 2.47 0.44
CA ILE A 523 -20.60 1.95 1.25
C ILE A 523 -21.29 3.05 2.06
N GLY A 524 -20.80 4.30 2.01
CA GLY A 524 -21.37 5.47 2.67
C GLY A 524 -20.51 6.72 2.45
N SER A 525 -20.61 7.73 3.32
CA SER A 525 -19.93 9.03 3.18
C SER A 525 -18.70 9.22 4.09
N HIS A 526 -18.41 8.30 5.00
CA HIS A 526 -17.25 8.40 5.91
C HIS A 526 -15.93 8.14 5.18
N PHE A 527 -15.06 9.13 5.05
CA PHE A 527 -13.76 8.93 4.40
C PHE A 527 -12.77 8.25 5.33
N GLN A 528 -12.34 7.02 5.04
CA GLN A 528 -11.46 6.21 5.87
C GLN A 528 -10.14 5.88 5.16
N ILE A 529 -9.02 5.99 5.89
CA ILE A 529 -7.68 5.59 5.44
C ILE A 529 -7.01 4.71 6.48
N THR A 530 -6.50 3.56 6.03
CA THR A 530 -5.64 2.67 6.81
C THR A 530 -4.30 2.52 6.08
N ALA A 531 -3.17 2.83 6.71
CA ALA A 531 -1.87 2.83 6.03
C ALA A 531 -0.68 2.79 7.01
N ASN A 532 0.50 2.33 6.55
CA ASN A 532 1.74 2.50 7.31
C ASN A 532 1.99 4.01 7.53
N SER A 533 2.44 4.39 8.73
CA SER A 533 2.61 5.81 9.09
C SER A 533 3.68 6.54 8.26
N ILE A 534 4.52 5.78 7.54
CA ILE A 534 5.49 6.28 6.57
C ILE A 534 4.87 7.13 5.45
N PHE A 535 3.56 6.97 5.20
CA PHE A 535 2.80 7.72 4.20
C PHE A 535 1.92 8.85 4.77
N ASN A 536 1.89 9.04 6.10
CA ASN A 536 0.94 9.96 6.74
C ASN A 536 1.01 11.39 6.16
N HIS A 537 2.21 11.87 5.81
CA HIS A 537 2.40 13.20 5.23
C HIS A 537 1.82 13.30 3.81
N VAL A 538 2.09 12.33 2.93
CA VAL A 538 1.64 12.36 1.53
C VAL A 538 0.13 12.13 1.43
N LEU A 539 -0.43 11.26 2.29
CA LEU A 539 -1.87 11.01 2.37
C LEU A 539 -2.63 12.28 2.73
N LYS A 540 -2.18 13.00 3.77
CA LYS A 540 -2.78 14.27 4.23
C LYS A 540 -2.51 15.43 3.26
N LYS A 541 -1.37 15.44 2.58
CA LYS A 541 -1.04 16.47 1.58
C LYS A 541 -1.92 16.33 0.34
N THR A 542 -2.15 15.11 -0.13
CA THR A 542 -2.96 14.84 -1.34
C THR A 542 -4.39 15.30 -1.18
N THR A 543 -5.03 15.11 -0.01
CA THR A 543 -6.43 15.55 0.22
C THR A 543 -6.64 17.06 0.13
N LYS A 544 -5.59 17.88 0.24
CA LYS A 544 -5.67 19.34 0.10
C LYS A 544 -5.94 19.78 -1.34
N PHE A 545 -5.60 18.94 -2.32
CA PHE A 545 -5.77 19.22 -3.74
C PHE A 545 -7.07 18.65 -4.31
N ILE A 546 -7.80 17.85 -3.53
CA ILE A 546 -9.03 17.19 -3.99
C ILE A 546 -10.23 18.06 -3.61
N PRO A 547 -10.96 18.61 -4.58
CA PRO A 547 -12.23 19.26 -4.28
C PRO A 547 -13.31 18.22 -3.92
N PHE A 548 -14.21 18.58 -3.03
CA PHE A 548 -15.28 17.72 -2.52
C PHE A 548 -16.63 18.44 -2.55
N LYS A 549 -17.70 17.73 -2.98
CA LYS A 549 -19.09 18.25 -3.16
C LYS A 549 -19.15 19.58 -3.93
N ASN A 550 -19.06 19.51 -5.26
CA ASN A 550 -19.13 20.65 -6.18
C ASN A 550 -18.18 21.80 -5.80
N ASP A 551 -16.93 21.46 -5.46
CA ASP A 551 -15.82 22.38 -5.17
C ASP A 551 -16.05 23.34 -3.97
N SER A 552 -17.05 23.07 -3.12
CA SER A 552 -17.38 23.93 -1.97
C SER A 552 -16.26 23.96 -0.92
N PHE A 553 -15.57 22.83 -0.75
CA PHE A 553 -14.44 22.66 0.15
C PHE A 553 -13.54 21.52 -0.33
N THR A 554 -12.36 21.41 0.25
CA THR A 554 -11.41 20.32 -0.03
C THR A 554 -11.75 19.06 0.77
N LEU A 555 -11.37 17.90 0.26
CA LEU A 555 -11.45 16.64 0.99
C LEU A 555 -10.68 16.72 2.32
N PHE A 556 -9.61 17.51 2.38
CA PHE A 556 -8.91 17.81 3.63
C PHE A 556 -9.82 18.48 4.67
N GLN A 557 -10.56 19.52 4.29
CA GLN A 557 -11.47 20.22 5.21
C GLN A 557 -12.61 19.32 5.67
N TYR A 558 -13.14 18.50 4.74
CA TYR A 558 -14.15 17.50 5.04
C TYR A 558 -13.67 16.52 6.12
N TRP A 559 -12.54 15.88 5.86
CA TRP A 559 -11.97 14.84 6.72
C TRP A 559 -11.48 15.40 8.05
N ASN A 560 -11.00 16.64 8.07
CA ASN A 560 -10.66 17.32 9.32
C ASN A 560 -11.89 17.54 10.20
N LYS A 561 -13.04 17.87 9.62
CA LYS A 561 -14.30 18.01 10.38
C LYS A 561 -14.85 16.65 10.82
N GLN A 562 -14.62 15.59 10.02
CA GLN A 562 -15.07 14.24 10.31
C GLN A 562 -14.33 13.65 11.52
N ASP A 563 -13.01 13.50 11.42
CA ASP A 563 -12.20 12.80 12.43
C ASP A 563 -10.85 13.47 12.74
N ASN A 564 -10.68 14.77 12.48
CA ASN A 564 -9.39 15.46 12.66
C ASN A 564 -8.21 14.82 11.89
N LEU A 565 -8.47 14.29 10.68
CA LEU A 565 -7.46 13.69 9.80
C LEU A 565 -6.76 12.45 10.43
N THR A 566 -7.50 11.66 11.19
CA THR A 566 -7.00 10.40 11.76
C THR A 566 -6.75 9.39 10.65
N ILE A 567 -5.57 8.75 10.70
CA ILE A 567 -5.21 7.63 9.84
C ILE A 567 -5.08 6.42 10.76
N GLU A 568 -5.69 5.32 10.35
CA GLU A 568 -5.54 4.05 11.07
C GLU A 568 -4.17 3.44 10.73
N ASN A 569 -3.19 3.69 11.60
CA ASN A 569 -1.81 3.21 11.43
C ASN A 569 -1.54 1.83 12.04
N ASN A 570 -2.48 1.29 12.83
CA ASN A 570 -2.40 -0.06 13.34
C ASN A 570 -2.95 -1.03 12.29
N LEU A 571 -2.05 -1.69 11.59
CA LEU A 571 -2.40 -2.48 10.41
C LEU A 571 -2.95 -3.87 10.76
N GLY A 572 -2.63 -4.46 11.90
CA GLY A 572 -2.88 -5.89 12.08
C GLY A 572 -4.39 -6.25 12.11
N LEU A 573 -5.23 -5.52 12.85
CA LEU A 573 -6.66 -5.81 12.95
C LEU A 573 -7.50 -5.36 11.73
N PRO A 574 -7.30 -4.15 11.18
CA PRO A 574 -8.12 -3.65 10.07
C PRO A 574 -7.89 -4.42 8.77
N LEU A 575 -6.74 -5.08 8.64
CA LEU A 575 -6.42 -5.93 7.49
C LEU A 575 -7.10 -7.30 7.51
N LEU A 576 -7.74 -7.71 8.60
CA LEU A 576 -8.59 -8.92 8.62
C LEU A 576 -9.71 -8.85 7.57
N PHE A 577 -10.12 -7.64 7.19
CA PHE A 577 -11.17 -7.38 6.19
C PHE A 577 -10.63 -7.12 4.78
N SER A 578 -9.31 -6.97 4.61
CA SER A 578 -8.62 -6.73 3.34
C SER A 578 -7.51 -7.76 3.16
N THR A 579 -7.91 -8.96 2.75
CA THR A 579 -7.06 -10.17 2.71
C THR A 579 -5.79 -9.97 1.88
N ASP A 580 -5.86 -9.25 0.76
CA ASP A 580 -4.72 -9.05 -0.13
C ASP A 580 -3.66 -8.15 0.52
N SER A 581 -4.10 -7.07 1.19
CA SER A 581 -3.22 -6.13 1.88
C SER A 581 -2.46 -6.82 3.03
N LEU A 582 -3.09 -7.78 3.70
CA LEU A 582 -2.48 -8.61 4.74
C LEU A 582 -1.26 -9.36 4.18
N VAL A 583 -1.39 -10.01 3.02
CA VAL A 583 -0.26 -10.74 2.39
C VAL A 583 0.87 -9.78 2.01
N PHE A 584 0.56 -8.57 1.51
CA PHE A 584 1.59 -7.57 1.22
C PHE A 584 2.37 -7.13 2.47
N GLN A 585 1.66 -6.89 3.57
CA GLN A 585 2.26 -6.45 4.82
C GLN A 585 3.07 -7.57 5.49
N HIS A 586 2.50 -8.77 5.64
CA HIS A 586 3.13 -9.86 6.40
C HIS A 586 4.14 -10.68 5.61
N HIS A 587 3.92 -10.91 4.31
CA HIS A 587 4.75 -11.82 3.51
C HIS A 587 5.68 -11.09 2.54
N LEU A 588 5.19 -10.03 1.91
CA LEU A 588 5.99 -9.24 0.95
C LEU A 588 6.71 -8.05 1.60
N ASN A 589 6.48 -7.78 2.90
CA ASN A 589 7.09 -6.69 3.66
C ASN A 589 7.01 -5.37 2.89
N THR A 590 5.80 -5.06 2.43
CA THR A 590 5.53 -3.90 1.59
C THR A 590 4.62 -2.94 2.34
N PRO A 591 4.96 -1.64 2.42
CA PRO A 591 4.05 -0.64 2.95
C PRO A 591 2.72 -0.62 2.19
N ILE A 592 1.62 -0.62 2.92
CA ILE A 592 0.27 -0.65 2.37
C ILE A 592 -0.47 0.66 2.58
N ILE A 593 -1.43 0.92 1.69
CA ILE A 593 -2.38 2.01 1.76
C ILE A 593 -3.75 1.45 1.36
N ASN A 594 -4.75 1.56 2.24
CA ASN A 594 -6.14 1.27 1.93
C ASN A 594 -6.99 2.53 2.11
N VAL A 595 -7.88 2.80 1.16
CA VAL A 595 -8.73 3.99 1.15
C VAL A 595 -10.13 3.61 0.69
N LYS A 596 -11.14 4.03 1.45
CA LYS A 596 -12.54 3.82 1.09
C LYS A 596 -13.45 4.91 1.66
N PHE A 597 -14.69 4.91 1.19
CA PHE A 597 -15.79 5.61 1.82
C PHE A 597 -16.68 4.60 2.57
N SER A 598 -16.56 4.57 3.90
CA SER A 598 -17.34 3.72 4.79
C SER A 598 -18.67 4.37 5.21
N ASN A 599 -19.53 3.62 5.90
CA ASN A 599 -20.82 4.11 6.37
C ASN A 599 -20.65 5.03 7.60
N ASP A 600 -21.18 6.25 7.54
CA ASP A 600 -21.27 7.16 8.68
C ASP A 600 -22.66 7.07 9.31
N GLN A 601 -22.81 6.35 10.42
CA GLN A 601 -24.09 6.20 11.12
C GLN A 601 -24.80 7.52 11.48
N LYS A 602 -24.07 8.64 11.58
CA LYS A 602 -24.66 9.94 11.92
C LYS A 602 -25.24 10.66 10.70
N ARG A 603 -24.78 10.33 9.50
CA ARG A 603 -25.09 11.06 8.26
C ARG A 603 -25.78 10.20 7.22
N ASP A 604 -25.46 8.92 7.21
CA ASP A 604 -25.93 7.96 6.24
C ASP A 604 -27.06 7.15 6.88
N ASN A 605 -28.23 7.20 6.25
CA ASN A 605 -29.38 6.39 6.65
C ASN A 605 -29.35 4.99 6.02
N SER A 606 -28.45 4.77 5.07
CA SER A 606 -28.34 3.53 4.32
C SER A 606 -27.68 2.43 5.13
N ILE A 607 -28.26 1.24 5.04
CA ILE A 607 -27.70 0.04 5.65
C ILE A 607 -26.95 -0.75 4.58
N TYR A 608 -25.68 -1.04 4.85
CA TYR A 608 -24.85 -1.94 4.06
C TYR A 608 -24.80 -3.33 4.73
N LEU A 609 -25.13 -4.38 3.97
CA LEU A 609 -24.92 -5.77 4.38
C LEU A 609 -23.78 -6.38 3.53
N PRO A 610 -22.66 -6.79 4.15
CA PRO A 610 -21.53 -7.37 3.43
C PRO A 610 -21.92 -8.55 2.54
N ASN A 611 -21.32 -8.63 1.35
CA ASN A 611 -21.43 -9.78 0.46
C ASN A 611 -22.87 -10.27 0.19
N SER A 612 -23.82 -9.33 0.11
CA SER A 612 -25.24 -9.58 -0.16
C SER A 612 -25.63 -9.11 -1.55
N ASN A 613 -26.72 -9.66 -2.14
CA ASN A 613 -27.20 -9.17 -3.44
C ASN A 613 -27.87 -7.78 -3.33
N TYR A 614 -28.06 -7.31 -2.09
CA TYR A 614 -28.57 -5.97 -1.78
C TYR A 614 -27.57 -4.88 -2.17
N TYR A 615 -26.26 -5.12 -2.01
CA TYR A 615 -25.23 -4.24 -2.55
C TYR A 615 -25.14 -4.42 -4.07
N ASN A 616 -25.74 -3.50 -4.81
CA ASN A 616 -25.82 -3.52 -6.27
C ASN A 616 -25.87 -2.11 -6.85
N TYR A 617 -25.84 -2.02 -8.18
CA TYR A 617 -25.91 -0.75 -8.92
C TYR A 617 -27.07 0.16 -8.46
N ASN A 618 -28.26 -0.40 -8.27
CA ASN A 618 -29.43 0.38 -7.85
C ASN A 618 -29.27 0.88 -6.41
N TRP A 619 -28.70 0.08 -5.51
CA TRP A 619 -28.44 0.49 -4.14
C TRP A 619 -27.46 1.67 -4.09
N LEU A 620 -26.37 1.63 -4.87
CA LEU A 620 -25.40 2.72 -4.91
C LEU A 620 -26.00 4.06 -5.38
N LEU A 621 -26.83 4.03 -6.44
CA LEU A 621 -27.32 5.25 -7.09
C LEU A 621 -28.69 5.74 -6.65
N LYS A 622 -29.58 4.84 -6.20
CA LYS A 622 -30.97 5.22 -5.87
C LYS A 622 -31.16 5.50 -4.38
N GLN A 623 -30.23 5.07 -3.54
CA GLN A 623 -30.30 5.38 -2.12
C GLN A 623 -29.83 6.83 -1.91
N PRO A 624 -30.70 7.71 -1.37
CA PRO A 624 -30.37 9.11 -1.21
C PRO A 624 -29.18 9.26 -0.26
N GLY A 625 -28.17 10.02 -0.69
CA GLY A 625 -27.01 10.36 0.14
C GLY A 625 -25.88 9.36 0.17
N ILE A 626 -25.95 8.23 -0.57
CA ILE A 626 -24.78 7.36 -0.77
C ILE A 626 -23.91 7.93 -1.90
N ASP A 627 -24.25 7.65 -3.16
CA ASP A 627 -23.51 8.18 -4.30
C ASP A 627 -24.41 8.37 -5.54
N ASP A 628 -25.59 8.93 -5.32
CA ASP A 628 -26.60 9.26 -6.34
C ASP A 628 -26.04 10.16 -7.45
N GLU A 629 -25.17 11.11 -7.12
CA GLU A 629 -24.51 11.99 -8.08
C GLU A 629 -23.12 11.50 -8.55
N LEU A 630 -22.66 10.31 -8.11
CA LEU A 630 -21.32 9.76 -8.40
C LEU A 630 -20.14 10.64 -7.91
N ASP A 631 -20.41 11.51 -6.94
CA ASP A 631 -19.43 12.42 -6.35
C ASP A 631 -18.38 11.69 -5.52
N LEU A 632 -18.76 10.63 -4.80
CA LEU A 632 -17.84 9.86 -3.98
C LEU A 632 -16.91 9.02 -4.85
N HIS A 633 -17.42 8.33 -5.88
CA HIS A 633 -16.58 7.64 -6.87
C HIS A 633 -15.61 8.62 -7.52
N ALA A 634 -16.09 9.76 -8.01
CA ALA A 634 -15.26 10.77 -8.65
C ALA A 634 -14.17 11.31 -7.69
N THR A 635 -14.52 11.57 -6.43
CA THR A 635 -13.58 12.01 -5.40
C THR A 635 -12.49 10.96 -5.16
N LEU A 636 -12.87 9.69 -5.01
CA LEU A 636 -11.93 8.61 -4.71
C LEU A 636 -11.00 8.35 -5.90
N ILE A 637 -11.51 8.43 -7.14
CA ILE A 637 -10.70 8.38 -8.37
C ILE A 637 -9.66 9.50 -8.40
N ARG A 638 -10.07 10.75 -8.10
CA ARG A 638 -9.14 11.89 -8.05
C ARG A 638 -8.09 11.69 -6.97
N TYR A 639 -8.51 11.28 -5.77
CA TYR A 639 -7.62 11.10 -4.64
C TYR A 639 -6.58 10.01 -4.92
N LEU A 640 -7.02 8.80 -5.28
CA LEU A 640 -6.12 7.66 -5.52
C LEU A 640 -5.24 7.88 -6.75
N GLY A 641 -5.78 8.42 -7.84
CA GLY A 641 -4.97 8.72 -9.02
C GLY A 641 -3.91 9.78 -8.75
N LEU A 642 -4.26 10.86 -8.02
CA LEU A 642 -3.29 11.88 -7.64
C LEU A 642 -2.26 11.36 -6.61
N LEU A 643 -2.67 10.47 -5.71
CA LEU A 643 -1.76 9.81 -4.77
C LEU A 643 -0.72 8.97 -5.50
N VAL A 644 -1.15 8.16 -6.47
CA VAL A 644 -0.25 7.35 -7.31
C VAL A 644 0.71 8.26 -8.09
N ILE A 645 0.23 9.36 -8.68
CA ILE A 645 1.08 10.35 -9.35
C ILE A 645 2.10 10.92 -8.35
N SER A 646 1.65 11.33 -7.16
CA SER A 646 2.49 11.93 -6.12
C SER A 646 3.64 11.02 -5.70
N LEU A 647 3.37 9.72 -5.50
CA LEU A 647 4.38 8.71 -5.16
C LEU A 647 5.31 8.39 -6.34
N SER A 648 4.81 8.50 -7.57
CA SER A 648 5.57 8.20 -8.78
C SER A 648 6.45 9.35 -9.28
N GLU A 649 6.19 10.60 -8.90
CA GLU A 649 6.83 11.80 -9.45
C GLU A 649 7.91 12.44 -8.54
N HIS A 650 8.27 11.78 -7.43
CA HIS A 650 9.40 12.17 -6.58
C HIS A 650 10.66 11.36 -6.91
N GLU A 651 11.80 12.02 -7.09
CA GLU A 651 13.09 11.37 -7.33
C GLU A 651 13.47 10.54 -6.11
N VAL A 652 13.68 11.17 -4.95
CA VAL A 652 13.85 10.47 -3.67
C VAL A 652 12.51 9.83 -3.26
N VAL A 653 12.52 8.59 -2.77
CA VAL A 653 11.30 7.94 -2.28
C VAL A 653 10.66 8.80 -1.18
N ASP A 654 9.38 9.15 -1.33
CA ASP A 654 8.68 10.08 -0.43
C ASP A 654 8.16 9.38 0.83
N TYR A 655 9.08 8.76 1.56
CA TYR A 655 8.86 8.14 2.87
C TYR A 655 9.23 9.11 4.01
N LYS A 656 8.55 8.96 5.14
CA LYS A 656 8.94 9.58 6.41
C LYS A 656 9.12 8.52 7.49
N THR A 657 10.36 8.29 7.89
CA THR A 657 10.72 7.26 8.87
C THR A 657 10.43 7.69 10.30
N GLU A 658 10.46 8.98 10.63
CA GLU A 658 10.14 9.48 11.98
C GLU A 658 8.72 9.12 12.45
N PRO A 659 7.64 9.32 11.67
CA PRO A 659 6.30 8.90 12.05
C PRO A 659 6.17 7.38 12.24
N TYR A 660 7.02 6.60 11.57
CA TYR A 660 7.04 5.14 11.71
C TYR A 660 7.59 4.73 13.07
N PHE A 661 8.80 5.16 13.42
CA PHE A 661 9.40 4.80 14.69
C PHE A 661 8.72 5.45 15.88
N LYS A 662 8.19 6.66 15.73
CA LYS A 662 7.34 7.28 16.76
C LYS A 662 6.11 6.44 17.09
N GLN A 663 5.50 5.84 16.06
CA GLN A 663 4.35 4.97 16.26
C GLN A 663 4.75 3.63 16.88
N ALA A 664 5.89 3.05 16.47
CA ALA A 664 6.45 1.84 17.08
C ALA A 664 6.82 2.05 18.56
N GLU A 665 7.42 3.20 18.89
CA GLU A 665 7.72 3.62 20.26
C GLU A 665 6.44 3.74 21.10
N GLN A 666 5.38 4.34 20.54
CA GLN A 666 4.10 4.43 21.24
C GLN A 666 3.49 3.04 21.47
N TYR A 667 3.49 2.15 20.47
CA TYR A 667 2.99 0.78 20.63
C TYR A 667 3.78 0.00 21.68
N TYR A 668 5.09 0.20 21.76
CA TYR A 668 5.90 -0.44 22.79
C TYR A 668 5.58 0.11 24.19
N LYS A 669 5.33 1.42 24.32
CA LYS A 669 4.86 1.99 25.60
C LYS A 669 3.49 1.44 26.00
N ASP A 670 2.55 1.34 25.06
CA ASP A 670 1.23 0.76 25.30
C ASP A 670 1.38 -0.70 25.77
N PHE A 671 2.27 -1.47 25.13
CA PHE A 671 2.64 -2.82 25.56
C PHE A 671 3.17 -2.88 26.99
N LEU A 672 4.11 -2.01 27.37
CA LEU A 672 4.63 -1.96 28.74
C LEU A 672 3.54 -1.63 29.77
N THR A 673 2.56 -0.80 29.40
CA THR A 673 1.44 -0.47 30.29
C THR A 673 0.44 -1.61 30.43
N CYS A 674 0.15 -2.32 29.34
CA CYS A 674 -0.79 -3.44 29.34
C CYS A 674 -0.24 -4.66 30.08
N GLU A 675 1.03 -5.01 29.85
CA GLU A 675 1.67 -6.21 30.41
C GLU A 675 2.45 -5.93 31.70
N GLY A 676 2.27 -4.75 32.33
CA GLY A 676 3.08 -4.31 33.46
C GLY A 676 3.13 -5.31 34.63
N ASP A 677 1.99 -5.92 34.97
CA ASP A 677 1.91 -6.92 36.03
C ASP A 677 2.71 -8.19 35.68
N ASN A 678 2.56 -8.70 34.45
CA ASN A 678 3.28 -9.87 33.95
C ASN A 678 4.79 -9.61 33.88
N LEU A 679 5.20 -8.45 33.35
CA LEU A 679 6.60 -8.05 33.27
C LEU A 679 7.24 -7.87 34.64
N SER A 680 6.49 -7.35 35.63
CA SER A 680 6.99 -7.16 36.99
C SER A 680 7.41 -8.48 37.66
N SER A 681 6.70 -9.57 37.35
CA SER A 681 6.98 -10.92 37.87
C SER A 681 8.35 -11.45 37.40
N TRP A 682 8.79 -11.03 36.21
CA TRP A 682 10.05 -11.47 35.61
C TRP A 682 11.18 -10.45 35.72
N SER A 683 10.91 -9.23 36.19
CA SER A 683 11.86 -8.12 36.26
C SER A 683 13.25 -8.50 36.81
N ASN A 684 13.29 -9.30 37.87
CA ASN A 684 14.51 -9.73 38.55
C ASN A 684 15.09 -11.06 38.04
N ASN A 685 14.46 -11.72 37.08
CA ASN A 685 14.94 -12.99 36.53
C ASN A 685 16.21 -12.76 35.71
N THR A 686 17.23 -13.57 35.99
CA THR A 686 18.49 -13.57 35.24
C THR A 686 18.30 -14.27 33.91
N ILE A 687 18.71 -13.61 32.83
CA ILE A 687 18.60 -14.15 31.47
C ILE A 687 19.73 -15.16 31.22
N PRO A 688 19.44 -16.37 30.73
CA PRO A 688 20.47 -17.30 30.29
C PRO A 688 21.37 -16.70 29.20
N ASN A 689 22.69 -16.83 29.37
CA ASN A 689 23.67 -16.23 28.45
C ASN A 689 23.49 -16.67 26.98
N TYR A 690 23.06 -17.91 26.72
CA TYR A 690 22.92 -18.41 25.35
C TYR A 690 21.88 -17.64 24.52
N LEU A 691 20.93 -16.95 25.18
CA LEU A 691 19.91 -16.13 24.53
C LEU A 691 20.46 -14.78 24.05
N ILE A 692 21.48 -14.22 24.73
CA ILE A 692 21.89 -12.82 24.54
C ILE A 692 23.38 -12.64 24.20
N TYR A 693 24.25 -13.61 24.43
CA TYR A 693 25.72 -13.41 24.38
C TYR A 693 26.27 -12.90 23.03
N LYS A 694 25.57 -13.17 21.92
CA LYS A 694 25.93 -12.72 20.56
C LYS A 694 25.13 -11.53 20.07
N SER A 695 24.21 -11.04 20.89
CA SER A 695 23.33 -9.93 20.54
C SER A 695 24.02 -8.59 20.73
N SER A 696 23.64 -7.64 19.89
CA SER A 696 24.00 -6.24 20.00
C SER A 696 23.42 -5.61 21.26
N ILE A 697 22.22 -6.02 21.70
CA ILE A 697 21.63 -5.51 22.95
C ILE A 697 22.51 -5.83 24.16
N PHE A 698 23.14 -7.01 24.19
CA PHE A 698 24.09 -7.38 25.24
C PHE A 698 25.36 -6.52 25.20
N GLN A 699 25.87 -6.24 23.99
CA GLN A 699 27.04 -5.37 23.81
C GLN A 699 26.76 -3.94 24.29
N ASP A 700 25.57 -3.42 24.01
CA ASP A 700 25.20 -2.04 24.37
C ASP A 700 24.87 -1.86 25.87
N LEU A 701 24.53 -2.94 26.57
CA LEU A 701 24.39 -2.92 28.02
C LEU A 701 25.74 -2.78 28.73
N ASP A 702 26.82 -3.30 28.13
CA ASP A 702 28.21 -3.22 28.62
C ASP A 702 28.37 -3.58 30.11
N THR A 703 27.83 -4.74 30.51
CA THR A 703 27.87 -5.22 31.91
C THR A 703 28.63 -6.52 32.08
N ASN A 704 29.41 -6.62 33.15
CA ASN A 704 30.05 -7.87 33.59
C ASN A 704 29.17 -8.73 34.52
N GLU A 705 28.00 -8.21 34.90
CA GLU A 705 27.03 -8.90 35.77
C GLU A 705 25.99 -9.69 34.94
N PRO A 706 25.34 -10.72 35.53
CA PRO A 706 24.22 -11.41 34.89
C PRO A 706 23.10 -10.43 34.52
N VAL A 707 22.75 -10.39 33.24
CA VAL A 707 21.72 -9.47 32.72
C VAL A 707 20.34 -9.88 33.22
N LYS A 708 19.58 -8.91 33.73
CA LYS A 708 18.20 -9.07 34.17
C LYS A 708 17.23 -8.75 33.04
N PHE A 709 16.03 -9.34 33.11
CA PHE A 709 14.97 -9.09 32.14
C PHE A 709 14.56 -7.62 32.04
N ASP A 710 14.42 -6.91 33.16
CA ASP A 710 14.06 -5.49 33.16
C ASP A 710 15.09 -4.62 32.40
N GLN A 711 16.38 -4.99 32.43
CA GLN A 711 17.42 -4.26 31.71
C GLN A 711 17.23 -4.31 30.19
N ILE A 712 16.90 -5.47 29.62
CA ILE A 712 16.66 -5.57 28.16
C ILE A 712 15.37 -4.87 27.74
N VAL A 713 14.34 -4.89 28.60
CA VAL A 713 13.05 -4.23 28.35
C VAL A 713 13.23 -2.71 28.31
N GLN A 714 13.96 -2.15 29.28
CA GLN A 714 14.30 -0.74 29.34
C GLN A 714 15.25 -0.32 28.22
N GLN A 715 16.23 -1.18 27.89
CA GLN A 715 17.17 -0.91 26.81
C GLN A 715 16.47 -0.79 25.46
N LEU A 716 15.51 -1.67 25.16
CA LEU A 716 14.68 -1.55 23.95
C LEU A 716 13.84 -0.25 23.96
N SER A 717 13.28 0.12 25.11
CA SER A 717 12.51 1.38 25.25
C SER A 717 13.37 2.62 24.93
N ASN A 718 14.56 2.71 25.53
CA ASN A 718 15.50 3.81 25.30
C ASN A 718 15.95 3.83 23.85
N PHE A 719 16.21 2.66 23.28
CA PHE A 719 16.67 2.51 21.92
C PHE A 719 15.63 2.93 20.87
N LEU A 720 14.34 2.60 21.09
CA LEU A 720 13.26 3.08 20.23
C LEU A 720 13.17 4.61 20.22
N ASN A 721 13.34 5.25 21.37
CA ASN A 721 13.35 6.72 21.47
C ASN A 721 14.54 7.33 20.72
N GLU A 722 15.75 6.78 20.88
CA GLU A 722 16.93 7.22 20.11
C GLU A 722 16.73 7.01 18.61
N THR A 723 16.18 5.86 18.21
CA THR A 723 15.88 5.55 16.81
C THR A 723 14.88 6.56 16.23
N THR A 724 13.87 6.99 16.98
CA THR A 724 12.94 8.06 16.56
C THR A 724 13.69 9.36 16.26
N TYR A 725 14.66 9.73 17.10
CA TYR A 725 15.50 10.91 16.88
C TYR A 725 16.40 10.78 15.65
N GLN A 726 17.09 9.64 15.47
CA GLN A 726 17.94 9.39 14.30
C GLN A 726 17.13 9.36 13.00
N SER A 727 15.92 8.79 13.03
CA SER A 727 15.01 8.75 11.88
C SER A 727 14.61 10.14 11.40
N LYS A 728 14.45 11.09 12.33
CA LYS A 728 14.21 12.50 11.99
C LYS A 728 15.40 13.12 11.24
N ILE A 729 16.62 12.88 11.72
CA ILE A 729 17.84 13.36 11.05
C ILE A 729 17.95 12.76 9.65
N PHE A 730 17.63 11.46 9.51
CA PHE A 730 17.64 10.78 8.22
C PHE A 730 16.58 11.34 7.26
N ASP A 731 15.37 11.63 7.75
CA ASP A 731 14.31 12.28 6.96
C ASP A 731 14.72 13.69 6.48
N ASP A 732 15.38 14.48 7.33
CA ASP A 732 15.93 15.80 6.98
C ASP A 732 17.06 15.69 5.95
N TRP A 733 17.93 14.68 6.08
CA TRP A 733 18.96 14.38 5.09
C TRP A 733 18.35 14.03 3.73
N ASN A 734 17.32 13.17 3.69
CA ASN A 734 16.62 12.81 2.45
C ASN A 734 15.98 14.03 1.76
N ILE A 735 15.42 14.97 2.53
CA ILE A 735 14.90 16.25 2.01
C ILE A 735 16.03 17.07 1.38
N ASN A 736 17.21 17.13 2.01
CA ASN A 736 18.36 17.85 1.48
C ASN A 736 18.90 17.21 0.19
N VAL A 737 18.88 15.88 0.10
CA VAL A 737 19.25 15.15 -1.13
C VAL A 737 18.30 15.50 -2.27
N GLU A 738 16.98 15.42 -2.04
CA GLU A 738 15.95 15.81 -3.01
C GLU A 738 16.15 17.25 -3.50
N ASN A 739 16.31 18.20 -2.57
CA ASN A 739 16.57 19.61 -2.89
C ASN A 739 17.85 19.78 -3.73
N GLY A 740 18.89 18.97 -3.46
CA GLY A 740 20.12 18.92 -4.25
C GLY A 740 19.91 18.44 -5.70
N LEU A 741 18.98 17.51 -5.92
CA LEU A 741 18.63 17.01 -7.26
C LEU A 741 17.86 18.04 -8.09
N ILE A 742 17.00 18.82 -7.43
CA ILE A 742 16.13 19.84 -8.06
C ILE A 742 16.86 21.17 -8.28
N LYS A 743 17.93 21.44 -7.51
CA LYS A 743 18.71 22.67 -7.61
C LYS A 743 19.46 22.79 -8.94
N ASP A 744 19.38 23.98 -9.54
CA ASP A 744 20.10 24.29 -10.77
C ASP A 744 21.59 24.56 -10.51
N TYR A 745 22.46 23.85 -11.23
CA TYR A 745 23.90 24.02 -11.19
C TYR A 745 24.45 24.52 -12.54
N PRO A 746 25.41 25.46 -12.55
CA PRO A 746 26.24 25.73 -13.71
C PRO A 746 26.99 24.47 -14.17
N TRP A 747 27.28 24.36 -15.47
CA TRP A 747 27.91 23.18 -16.07
C TRP A 747 29.26 22.81 -15.43
N TYR A 748 30.06 23.78 -14.99
CA TYR A 748 31.37 23.54 -14.37
C TYR A 748 31.28 22.98 -12.95
N LEU A 749 30.09 22.99 -12.32
CA LEU A 749 29.83 22.34 -11.02
C LEU A 749 29.24 20.93 -11.18
N TYR A 750 29.51 20.24 -12.29
CA TYR A 750 28.99 18.88 -12.53
C TYR A 750 29.36 17.88 -11.43
N TYR A 751 30.49 18.05 -10.75
CA TYR A 751 30.88 17.22 -9.62
C TYR A 751 29.87 17.27 -8.45
N LYS A 752 29.19 18.40 -8.24
CA LYS A 752 28.09 18.52 -7.26
C LYS A 752 26.86 17.72 -7.71
N LYS A 753 26.56 17.69 -9.02
CA LYS A 753 25.51 16.84 -9.56
C LYS A 753 25.83 15.36 -9.36
N LEU A 754 27.07 14.94 -9.60
CA LEU A 754 27.54 13.57 -9.34
C LEU A 754 27.45 13.21 -7.85
N GLN A 755 27.82 14.13 -6.96
CA GLN A 755 27.68 13.95 -5.51
C GLN A 755 26.21 13.73 -5.12
N HIS A 756 25.30 14.59 -5.59
CA HIS A 756 23.86 14.43 -5.31
C HIS A 756 23.28 13.17 -5.93
N PHE A 757 23.75 12.76 -7.12
CA PHE A 757 23.35 11.49 -7.73
C PHE A 757 23.75 10.28 -6.87
N ALA A 758 24.98 10.28 -6.33
CA ALA A 758 25.44 9.22 -5.44
C ALA A 758 24.62 9.19 -4.14
N GLN A 759 24.38 10.35 -3.52
CA GLN A 759 23.54 10.49 -2.33
C GLN A 759 22.12 9.98 -2.58
N PHE A 760 21.53 10.35 -3.72
CA PHE A 760 20.23 9.89 -4.18
C PHE A 760 20.15 8.36 -4.32
N LYS A 761 21.16 7.72 -4.93
CA LYS A 761 21.20 6.26 -5.06
C LYS A 761 21.26 5.57 -3.70
N VAL A 762 22.05 6.10 -2.77
CA VAL A 762 22.13 5.58 -1.40
C VAL A 762 20.79 5.76 -0.67
N SER A 763 20.19 6.96 -0.74
CA SER A 763 18.90 7.28 -0.14
C SER A 763 17.79 6.33 -0.63
N ASN A 764 17.60 6.20 -1.95
CA ASN A 764 16.58 5.32 -2.49
C ASN A 764 16.83 3.85 -2.15
N TYR A 765 18.09 3.40 -2.12
CA TYR A 765 18.39 2.03 -1.72
C TYR A 765 17.95 1.77 -0.27
N LYS A 766 18.32 2.67 0.66
CA LYS A 766 17.93 2.58 2.08
C LYS A 766 16.41 2.60 2.25
N LEU A 767 15.72 3.54 1.62
CA LEU A 767 14.26 3.70 1.74
C LEU A 767 13.46 2.54 1.11
N LEU A 768 13.84 2.07 -0.08
CA LEU A 768 13.13 0.98 -0.76
C LEU A 768 13.27 -0.38 -0.04
N HIS A 769 14.30 -0.55 0.80
CA HIS A 769 14.53 -1.78 1.56
C HIS A 769 14.10 -1.67 3.03
N PHE A 770 13.52 -0.53 3.44
CA PHE A 770 13.17 -0.23 4.83
C PHE A 770 12.32 -1.33 5.50
N GLU A 771 11.14 -1.65 4.96
CA GLU A 771 10.28 -2.73 5.50
C GLU A 771 10.90 -4.12 5.35
N LYS A 772 11.67 -4.35 4.28
CA LYS A 772 12.34 -5.64 4.05
C LYS A 772 13.39 -5.92 5.12
N ASP A 773 14.05 -4.89 5.65
CA ASP A 773 15.03 -5.05 6.72
C ASP A 773 14.39 -5.40 8.07
N LEU A 774 13.08 -5.14 8.24
CA LEU A 774 12.28 -5.62 9.37
C LEU A 774 11.80 -7.07 9.20
N LYS A 775 12.07 -7.71 8.07
CA LYS A 775 11.68 -9.11 7.80
C LYS A 775 12.54 -10.10 8.58
N LEU A 776 11.92 -11.15 9.10
CA LEU A 776 12.64 -12.33 9.59
C LEU A 776 13.38 -13.05 8.45
N ASN A 777 14.61 -13.48 8.72
CA ASN A 777 15.44 -14.28 7.82
C ASN A 777 15.73 -15.65 8.44
N ASP A 778 16.33 -16.57 7.68
CA ASP A 778 16.61 -17.94 8.11
C ASP A 778 17.40 -18.02 9.43
N LYS A 779 18.31 -17.07 9.69
CA LYS A 779 19.08 -17.02 10.94
C LYS A 779 18.21 -16.64 12.13
N ASP A 780 17.24 -15.75 11.92
CA ASP A 780 16.29 -15.36 12.96
C ASP A 780 15.38 -16.53 13.33
N TYR A 781 14.91 -17.32 12.35
CA TYR A 781 14.16 -18.55 12.62
C TYR A 781 14.99 -19.59 13.38
N ILE A 782 16.26 -19.75 13.03
CA ILE A 782 17.18 -20.62 13.78
C ILE A 782 17.32 -20.14 15.22
N TYR A 783 17.43 -18.82 15.44
CA TYR A 783 17.52 -18.23 16.78
C TYR A 783 16.24 -18.45 17.60
N LEU A 784 15.06 -18.27 16.99
CA LEU A 784 13.77 -18.54 17.64
C LEU A 784 13.66 -20.00 18.11
N ASN A 785 14.12 -20.95 17.28
CA ASN A 785 14.06 -22.38 17.54
C ASN A 785 15.31 -22.94 18.24
N LEU A 786 16.21 -22.08 18.72
CA LEU A 786 17.44 -22.47 19.40
C LEU A 786 17.15 -23.00 20.80
N ASN A 787 17.59 -24.22 21.11
CA ASN A 787 17.48 -24.81 22.44
C ASN A 787 18.74 -24.55 23.28
N GLU A 788 18.68 -24.80 24.60
CA GLU A 788 19.81 -24.63 25.53
C GLU A 788 21.05 -25.42 25.14
N ASP A 789 20.87 -26.60 24.55
CA ASP A 789 21.95 -27.49 24.08
C ASP A 789 22.56 -27.04 22.75
N GLY A 790 22.08 -25.93 22.19
CA GLY A 790 22.49 -25.41 20.89
C GLY A 790 21.90 -26.17 19.70
N SER A 791 21.01 -27.14 19.94
CA SER A 791 20.22 -27.76 18.88
C SER A 791 19.16 -26.79 18.36
N SER A 792 18.79 -26.92 17.09
CA SER A 792 17.65 -26.19 16.52
C SER A 792 16.61 -27.20 16.03
N THR A 793 15.35 -26.98 16.41
CA THR A 793 14.26 -27.77 15.85
C THR A 793 13.88 -27.20 14.49
N THR A 794 13.82 -28.04 13.46
CA THR A 794 13.25 -27.67 12.15
C THR A 794 11.73 -27.62 12.27
N GLY A 795 11.24 -26.54 12.88
CA GLY A 795 9.81 -26.24 12.99
C GLY A 795 9.27 -25.56 11.73
N ASN A 796 8.05 -25.95 11.34
CA ASN A 796 7.28 -25.56 10.15
C ASN A 796 7.44 -24.10 9.68
N GLU A 797 7.35 -23.91 8.36
CA GLU A 797 7.24 -22.61 7.68
C GLU A 797 6.13 -21.75 8.31
N LEU A 798 6.49 -20.89 9.25
CA LEU A 798 5.58 -19.91 9.86
C LEU A 798 5.48 -18.70 8.91
N PHE A 799 4.32 -18.55 8.27
CA PHE A 799 3.94 -17.44 7.38
C PHE A 799 3.73 -16.10 8.13
N TYR A 800 4.64 -15.69 9.01
CA TYR A 800 4.55 -14.43 9.75
C TYR A 800 5.89 -13.70 9.78
N ASP A 801 6.17 -12.88 8.75
CA ASP A 801 7.52 -12.32 8.55
C ASP A 801 7.71 -10.90 9.12
N SER A 802 6.64 -10.20 9.54
CA SER A 802 6.76 -8.87 10.13
C SER A 802 6.97 -8.96 11.65
N ILE A 803 7.96 -8.25 12.17
CA ILE A 803 8.25 -8.18 13.62
C ILE A 803 7.39 -7.15 14.36
N ILE A 804 6.80 -6.19 13.64
CA ILE A 804 6.02 -5.10 14.22
C ILE A 804 4.53 -5.36 14.10
N PHE A 805 4.05 -5.85 12.95
CA PHE A 805 2.61 -6.02 12.71
C PHE A 805 2.27 -7.51 12.58
N ASN A 806 1.32 -7.98 13.39
CA ASN A 806 0.92 -9.38 13.47
C ASN A 806 -0.61 -9.51 13.59
N THR A 807 -1.16 -10.65 13.18
CA THR A 807 -2.53 -11.03 13.49
C THR A 807 -2.53 -11.87 14.78
N PRO A 808 -3.19 -11.42 15.86
CA PRO A 808 -3.22 -12.18 17.10
C PRO A 808 -4.03 -13.47 16.93
N ASP A 809 -3.58 -14.56 17.55
CA ASP A 809 -4.31 -15.84 17.54
C ASP A 809 -5.63 -15.72 18.29
N LEU A 810 -6.70 -16.27 17.71
CA LEU A 810 -8.04 -16.25 18.31
C LEU A 810 -8.05 -16.97 19.67
N LYS A 811 -8.44 -16.26 20.73
CA LYS A 811 -8.64 -16.81 22.08
C LYS A 811 -10.11 -16.78 22.49
N ASN A 812 -10.55 -17.80 23.23
CA ASN A 812 -11.90 -17.91 23.77
C ASN A 812 -12.05 -17.16 25.12
N ASN A 813 -11.70 -15.86 25.14
CA ASN A 813 -11.84 -14.99 26.31
C ASN A 813 -12.33 -13.59 25.89
N GLU A 814 -13.10 -12.91 26.74
CA GLU A 814 -13.64 -11.57 26.49
C GLU A 814 -12.54 -10.49 26.48
N GLU A 815 -11.59 -10.59 27.39
CA GLU A 815 -10.46 -9.66 27.52
C GLU A 815 -9.63 -9.58 26.24
N PHE A 816 -9.47 -10.71 25.55
CA PHE A 816 -8.83 -10.78 24.24
C PHE A 816 -9.46 -9.80 23.25
N PHE A 817 -10.79 -9.75 23.13
CA PHE A 817 -11.43 -8.89 22.13
C PHE A 817 -11.38 -7.39 22.48
N LYS A 818 -11.22 -7.06 23.77
CA LYS A 818 -11.02 -5.67 24.22
C LYS A 818 -9.64 -5.17 23.83
N ASP A 819 -8.62 -6.01 24.02
CA ASP A 819 -7.23 -5.59 23.89
C ASP A 819 -6.57 -6.04 22.57
N ARG A 820 -7.26 -6.83 21.74
CA ARG A 820 -6.69 -7.40 20.50
C ARG A 820 -6.15 -6.36 19.52
N PHE A 821 -6.69 -5.15 19.54
CA PHE A 821 -6.15 -4.07 18.72
C PHE A 821 -4.74 -3.71 19.17
N LEU A 822 -4.47 -3.66 20.47
CA LEU A 822 -3.11 -3.46 20.99
C LEU A 822 -2.23 -4.68 20.69
N LYS A 823 -2.79 -5.89 20.78
CA LYS A 823 -2.07 -7.15 20.50
C LYS A 823 -1.77 -7.40 19.02
N SER A 824 -2.21 -6.54 18.11
CA SER A 824 -1.88 -6.63 16.68
C SER A 824 -0.56 -5.94 16.31
N THR A 825 0.03 -5.19 17.25
CA THR A 825 1.40 -4.67 17.15
C THR A 825 2.28 -5.41 18.16
N PHE A 826 3.49 -5.79 17.75
CA PHE A 826 4.35 -6.71 18.50
C PHE A 826 3.63 -7.99 18.96
N GLY A 827 2.69 -8.50 18.13
CA GLY A 827 1.77 -9.57 18.55
C GLY A 827 2.45 -10.87 18.98
N ASN A 828 3.61 -11.21 18.41
CA ASN A 828 4.38 -12.38 18.86
C ASN A 828 4.98 -12.19 20.27
N LEU A 829 5.33 -10.96 20.65
CA LEU A 829 5.82 -10.64 21.99
C LEU A 829 4.68 -10.73 23.01
N TYR A 830 3.51 -10.17 22.69
CA TYR A 830 2.30 -10.36 23.50
C TYR A 830 1.95 -11.84 23.67
N LYS A 831 2.02 -12.62 22.59
CA LYS A 831 1.77 -14.06 22.64
C LYS A 831 2.73 -14.78 23.57
N ALA A 832 4.03 -14.49 23.49
CA ALA A 832 5.03 -15.12 24.34
C ALA A 832 4.80 -14.83 25.84
N ILE A 833 4.35 -13.63 26.18
CA ILE A 833 4.04 -13.23 27.56
C ILE A 833 2.74 -13.87 28.03
N ASP A 834 1.69 -13.83 27.20
CA ASP A 834 0.41 -14.48 27.49
C ASP A 834 0.57 -15.99 27.74
N ASP A 835 1.53 -16.63 27.05
CA ASP A 835 1.84 -18.07 27.18
C ASP A 835 2.81 -18.36 28.35
N GLU A 836 3.13 -17.35 29.17
CA GLU A 836 4.11 -17.40 30.28
C GLU A 836 5.51 -17.91 29.86
N ASN A 837 5.87 -17.72 28.58
CA ASN A 837 7.12 -18.21 28.01
C ASN A 837 8.23 -17.14 28.12
N PHE A 838 8.96 -17.18 29.24
CA PHE A 838 10.07 -16.26 29.52
C PHE A 838 11.14 -16.26 28.43
N GLU A 839 11.58 -17.45 27.99
CA GLU A 839 12.64 -17.59 26.99
C GLU A 839 12.25 -16.96 25.65
N MET A 840 11.03 -17.24 25.18
CA MET A 840 10.53 -16.68 23.91
C MET A 840 10.33 -15.16 24.00
N SER A 841 9.95 -14.65 25.18
CA SER A 841 9.82 -13.21 25.41
C SER A 841 11.17 -12.50 25.29
N VAL A 842 12.24 -13.07 25.86
CA VAL A 842 13.61 -12.58 25.68
C VAL A 842 14.01 -12.61 24.20
N LYS A 843 13.78 -13.74 23.51
CA LYS A 843 14.13 -13.90 22.10
C LYS A 843 13.46 -12.84 21.21
N TRP A 844 12.18 -12.54 21.43
CA TRP A 844 11.50 -11.50 20.66
C TRP A 844 12.04 -10.10 20.92
N ILE A 845 12.32 -9.73 22.18
CA ILE A 845 12.93 -8.44 22.52
C ILE A 845 14.28 -8.29 21.82
N VAL A 846 15.13 -9.31 21.88
CA VAL A 846 16.43 -9.33 21.21
C VAL A 846 16.27 -9.17 19.70
N LEU A 847 15.37 -9.93 19.07
CA LEU A 847 15.17 -9.84 17.62
C LEU A 847 14.65 -8.46 17.17
N ILE A 848 13.69 -7.90 17.89
CA ILE A 848 13.18 -6.55 17.61
C ILE A 848 14.34 -5.55 17.68
N TYR A 849 15.17 -5.66 18.72
CA TYR A 849 16.34 -4.82 18.90
C TYR A 849 17.34 -4.94 17.73
N GLU A 850 17.74 -6.17 17.37
CA GLU A 850 18.71 -6.40 16.28
C GLU A 850 18.22 -5.85 14.93
N LYS A 851 16.93 -6.03 14.64
CA LYS A 851 16.33 -5.57 13.38
C LYS A 851 16.32 -4.06 13.29
N ILE A 852 15.91 -3.39 14.38
CA ILE A 852 15.87 -1.93 14.44
C ILE A 852 17.29 -1.36 14.43
N LYS A 853 18.26 -2.00 15.11
CA LYS A 853 19.66 -1.57 15.11
C LYS A 853 20.32 -1.67 13.75
N ASN A 854 20.04 -2.71 12.99
CA ASN A 854 20.52 -2.82 11.61
C ASN A 854 19.95 -1.69 10.72
N LEU A 855 18.68 -1.33 10.92
CA LEU A 855 18.08 -0.20 10.24
C LEU A 855 18.69 1.14 10.65
N GLU A 856 18.88 1.37 11.95
CA GLU A 856 19.50 2.59 12.46
C GLU A 856 20.92 2.75 11.92
N TYR A 857 21.74 1.69 11.96
CA TYR A 857 23.08 1.69 11.37
C TYR A 857 23.06 2.06 9.87
N LYS A 858 22.02 1.63 9.16
CA LYS A 858 21.80 2.02 7.76
C LYS A 858 21.28 3.45 7.63
N MET A 859 20.65 4.06 8.63
CA MET A 859 20.16 5.45 8.55
C MET A 859 21.27 6.46 8.84
N THR A 860 22.14 6.16 9.81
CA THR A 860 23.39 6.89 10.08
C THR A 860 24.39 6.75 8.93
#